data_AF-A0A7R7XVK7-F1
#
_entry.id   AF-A0A7R7XVK7-F1
#
_cell.length_a   1.000
_cell.length_b   1.000
_cell.length_c   1.000
_cell.angle_alpha   90.00
_cell.angle_beta   90.00
_cell.angle_gamma   90.00
#
_symmetry.space_group_name_H-M   'P 1'
#
loop_
_entity.id
_entity.type
_entity.pdbx_description
1 polymer ?
#
loop_
_entity_poly.entity_id
_entity_poly.type
_entity_poly.pdbx_seq_one_letter_code
_entity_poly.pdbx_strand_id
1 'polypeptide(L)'
;MINQIIPSYPEKNRPALRAAADTWRLPYWDWAVHPKVPWLAAEPELQVSLFDELETLQNPLYQFRMPDGKPMEAHRVGDVKALGEDTVYSYGKCIATSRCPTEEQSKPDSEHWIQGVVNNEEVEKLLSQHSAVDGNNYGAAAELVYRLLTYPIDYTEFSTTAVANDSPKVSADVNIEFIHNNIHWWAGGEGGHMSQIPVATFDPIFWLHHCNIDRLFAIWQELNPDNFFTDGYRGDFDQKVIGLPTTVTPTTPLRPFHKDEEGNYWTSQEVRDFRALGYNYPDLHPVKPDSVAAFDVDGYKTKLLEQVTLKYGVSRLEALTQLELSKNGVGKPLPEGMREIDGGVAGNDFAISIRYSKFAFGGRPFNIEIYLEPGDGSGRHFTAAEYVTNVYNFSTPATRDGQEVCSNCSDLEARDVRLTAYVPITPILNRLILEERLSSLKKDDVEAVLKRLYWRVTMAGRPVPEDQWGQLNLQLLVSMAEMSHSKNPETPSKSESEPEVLPDVGQPEPPRPIEPPQPPKPSSPVLSVGETLKLNQEVTAGHSITVESPSFDLTAPSRRDRNRVAFINYDDSSEEIDDDNFDALVSINIIRRLSIIQIQTKAAGDSWERVRDIFFPAWLSGLSLQIRVDVKDTTYEVYLNDTHLCSVENKFGKKGITHVQYDVDGDSPALAAQLDVIAA
;
A
#
# COMPACT_ATOMS: atom_id res chain seq x y z
N MET A 1 -37.61 4.98 -0.09
CA MET A 1 -38.29 5.62 1.07
C MET A 1 -39.73 6.07 0.74
N ILE A 2 -39.93 7.12 -0.06
CA ILE A 2 -41.22 7.82 -0.22
C ILE A 2 -42.37 6.94 -0.72
N ASN A 3 -42.17 6.24 -1.84
CA ASN A 3 -43.23 5.50 -2.51
C ASN A 3 -43.37 4.05 -2.06
N GLN A 4 -42.41 3.55 -1.27
CA GLN A 4 -42.31 2.12 -0.93
C GLN A 4 -42.32 1.86 0.58
N ILE A 5 -41.58 2.66 1.36
CA ILE A 5 -41.41 2.43 2.80
C ILE A 5 -42.46 3.23 3.57
N ILE A 6 -42.58 4.55 3.34
CA ILE A 6 -43.52 5.40 4.08
C ILE A 6 -44.98 4.88 4.03
N PRO A 7 -45.51 4.36 2.90
CA PRO A 7 -46.88 3.85 2.84
C PRO A 7 -47.16 2.67 3.76
N SER A 8 -46.14 1.89 4.18
CA SER A 8 -46.34 0.77 5.11
C SER A 8 -46.58 1.21 6.56
N TYR A 9 -46.26 2.47 6.90
CA TYR A 9 -46.46 3.02 8.24
C TYR A 9 -47.88 3.59 8.43
N PRO A 10 -48.38 3.63 9.69
CA PRO A 10 -49.68 4.23 10.01
C PRO A 10 -49.81 5.68 9.49
N GLU A 11 -50.99 6.06 9.01
CA GLU A 11 -51.23 7.38 8.39
C GLU A 11 -50.79 8.57 9.26
N LYS A 12 -50.98 8.46 10.58
CA LYS A 12 -50.54 9.48 11.56
C LYS A 12 -49.02 9.76 11.54
N ASN A 13 -48.22 8.77 11.16
CA ASN A 13 -46.75 8.82 11.18
C ASN A 13 -46.16 9.25 9.83
N ARG A 14 -46.92 9.08 8.73
CA ARG A 14 -46.45 9.35 7.36
C ARG A 14 -45.98 10.79 7.13
N PRO A 15 -46.62 11.84 7.68
CA PRO A 15 -46.14 13.23 7.51
C PRO A 15 -44.74 13.45 8.09
N ALA A 16 -44.46 12.90 9.28
CA ALA A 16 -43.15 13.02 9.91
C ALA A 16 -42.06 12.28 9.11
N LEU A 17 -42.36 11.06 8.65
CA LEU A 17 -41.45 10.31 7.77
C LEU A 17 -41.21 11.00 6.43
N ARG A 18 -42.24 11.64 5.87
CA ARG A 18 -42.16 12.40 4.60
C ARG A 18 -41.20 13.58 4.77
N ALA A 19 -41.39 14.36 5.84
CA ALA A 19 -40.52 15.48 6.19
C ALA A 19 -39.06 15.03 6.39
N ALA A 20 -38.83 13.95 7.15
CA ALA A 20 -37.48 13.41 7.32
C ALA A 20 -36.85 12.98 5.98
N ALA A 21 -37.62 12.28 5.13
CA ALA A 21 -37.16 11.84 3.82
C ALA A 21 -36.87 13.01 2.86
N ASP A 22 -37.61 14.12 2.93
CA ASP A 22 -37.35 15.32 2.13
C ASP A 22 -36.03 16.02 2.55
N THR A 23 -35.69 15.96 3.84
CA THR A 23 -34.44 16.54 4.38
C THR A 23 -33.22 15.62 4.30
N TRP A 24 -33.42 14.31 4.12
CA TRP A 24 -32.33 13.35 4.11
C TRP A 24 -31.40 13.57 2.92
N ARG A 25 -30.08 13.54 3.18
CA ARG A 25 -29.03 13.45 2.17
C ARG A 25 -28.03 12.37 2.61
N LEU A 26 -27.28 11.83 1.66
CA LEU A 26 -26.25 10.84 1.95
C LEU A 26 -25.19 11.46 2.90
N PRO A 27 -24.88 10.84 4.05
CA PRO A 27 -23.80 11.32 4.90
C PRO A 27 -22.44 11.05 4.26
N TYR A 28 -21.45 11.88 4.59
CA TYR A 28 -20.06 11.71 4.17
C TYR A 28 -19.22 11.12 5.30
N TRP A 29 -18.16 10.39 4.93
CA TRP A 29 -17.15 9.89 5.85
C TRP A 29 -15.91 10.78 5.82
N ASP A 30 -15.77 11.67 6.81
CA ASP A 30 -14.59 12.54 6.95
C ASP A 30 -13.40 11.80 7.56
N TRP A 31 -12.81 10.89 6.80
CA TRP A 31 -11.65 10.08 7.19
C TRP A 31 -10.40 10.91 7.53
N ALA A 32 -10.32 12.18 7.12
CA ALA A 32 -9.20 13.06 7.41
C ALA A 32 -9.24 13.59 8.85
N VAL A 33 -10.43 13.96 9.35
CA VAL A 33 -10.63 14.37 10.75
C VAL A 33 -10.88 13.17 11.66
N HIS A 34 -11.58 12.16 11.16
CA HIS A 34 -11.99 10.99 11.91
C HIS A 34 -11.49 9.72 11.19
N PRO A 35 -10.23 9.31 11.44
CA PRO A 35 -9.58 8.19 10.75
C PRO A 35 -10.10 6.82 11.23
N LYS A 36 -11.42 6.64 11.22
CA LYS A 36 -12.12 5.43 11.61
C LYS A 36 -13.38 5.22 10.80
N VAL A 37 -13.80 3.96 10.69
CA VAL A 37 -15.08 3.63 10.04
C VAL A 37 -16.21 4.33 10.82
N PRO A 38 -17.15 5.04 10.15
CA PRO A 38 -18.26 5.68 10.83
C PRO A 38 -19.05 4.66 11.65
N TRP A 39 -19.49 5.03 12.85
CA TRP A 39 -20.26 4.13 13.72
C TRP A 39 -21.47 3.49 13.01
N LEU A 40 -22.08 4.24 12.08
CA LEU A 40 -23.22 3.80 11.28
C LEU A 40 -22.87 2.64 10.33
N ALA A 41 -21.59 2.43 10.01
CA ALA A 41 -21.07 1.35 9.16
C ALA A 41 -20.14 0.39 9.93
N ALA A 42 -20.01 0.55 11.25
CA ALA A 42 -19.04 -0.17 12.08
C ALA A 42 -19.61 -1.43 12.72
N GLU A 43 -20.90 -1.44 13.03
CA GLU A 43 -21.57 -2.54 13.76
C GLU A 43 -22.49 -3.36 12.85
N PRO A 44 -22.57 -4.69 13.01
CA PRO A 44 -23.41 -5.56 12.17
C PRO A 44 -24.91 -5.34 12.37
N GLU A 45 -25.32 -4.78 13.51
CA GLU A 45 -26.69 -4.47 13.84
C GLU A 45 -26.85 -3.00 14.26
N LEU A 46 -27.99 -2.42 13.94
CA LEU A 46 -28.38 -1.08 14.38
C LEU A 46 -29.65 -1.15 15.21
N GLN A 47 -29.66 -0.42 16.32
CA GLN A 47 -30.90 -0.13 17.04
C GLN A 47 -31.49 1.17 16.49
N VAL A 48 -32.68 1.07 15.90
CA VAL A 48 -33.43 2.20 15.36
C VAL A 48 -34.67 2.41 16.23
N SER A 49 -34.80 3.61 16.77
CA SER A 49 -36.02 4.03 17.48
C SER A 49 -36.88 4.85 16.54
N LEU A 50 -38.11 4.41 16.29
CA LEU A 50 -39.06 5.09 15.43
C LEU A 50 -40.44 5.09 16.09
N PHE A 51 -40.97 6.29 16.39
CA PHE A 51 -42.26 6.48 17.08
C PHE A 51 -42.39 5.70 18.40
N ASP A 52 -41.34 5.76 19.23
CA ASP A 52 -41.23 5.07 20.53
C ASP A 52 -41.17 3.54 20.46
N GLU A 53 -41.02 2.98 19.25
CA GLU A 53 -40.73 1.56 19.04
C GLU A 53 -39.24 1.39 18.73
N LEU A 54 -38.56 0.57 19.53
CA LEU A 54 -37.15 0.22 19.32
C LEU A 54 -37.09 -1.08 18.51
N GLU A 55 -36.43 -1.03 17.37
CA GLU A 55 -36.20 -2.17 16.49
C GLU A 55 -34.71 -2.41 16.31
N THR A 56 -34.28 -3.67 16.35
CA THR A 56 -32.92 -4.08 15.98
C THR A 56 -32.93 -4.57 14.54
N LEU A 57 -32.12 -3.93 13.69
CA LEU A 57 -32.01 -4.23 12.27
C LEU A 57 -30.60 -4.71 11.94
N GLN A 58 -30.48 -5.64 10.98
CA GLN A 58 -29.18 -5.90 10.34
C GLN A 58 -28.74 -4.63 9.62
N ASN A 59 -27.48 -4.24 9.81
CA ASN A 59 -26.97 -2.98 9.32
C ASN A 59 -26.55 -3.08 7.84
N PRO A 60 -27.29 -2.47 6.89
CA PRO A 60 -26.94 -2.54 5.48
C PRO A 60 -25.68 -1.73 5.13
N LEU A 61 -25.17 -0.89 6.04
CA LEU A 61 -23.94 -0.13 5.86
C LEU A 61 -22.70 -0.86 6.41
N TYR A 62 -22.89 -1.88 7.25
CA TYR A 62 -21.80 -2.70 7.77
C TYR A 62 -21.15 -3.54 6.67
N GLN A 63 -21.98 -4.18 5.84
CA GLN A 63 -21.53 -5.10 4.81
C GLN A 63 -22.65 -5.31 3.79
N PHE A 64 -22.31 -5.32 2.50
CA PHE A 64 -23.28 -5.75 1.49
C PHE A 64 -23.29 -7.27 1.41
N ARG A 65 -24.49 -7.85 1.36
CA ARG A 65 -24.74 -9.28 1.16
C ARG A 65 -25.67 -9.47 -0.03
N MET A 66 -25.37 -10.44 -0.88
CA MET A 66 -26.19 -10.77 -2.04
C MET A 66 -27.63 -11.10 -1.58
N PRO A 67 -28.66 -10.39 -2.08
CA PRO A 67 -30.02 -10.51 -1.57
C PRO A 67 -30.64 -11.91 -1.73
N ASP A 68 -30.20 -12.68 -2.72
CA ASP A 68 -30.67 -14.05 -2.98
C ASP A 68 -29.80 -15.13 -2.33
N GLY A 69 -28.78 -14.72 -1.55
CA GLY A 69 -27.82 -15.61 -0.90
C GLY A 69 -26.93 -16.40 -1.87
N LYS A 70 -26.98 -16.10 -3.17
CA LYS A 70 -26.13 -16.78 -4.16
C LYS A 70 -24.77 -16.08 -4.26
N PRO A 71 -23.73 -16.82 -4.67
CA PRO A 71 -22.44 -16.22 -4.99
C PRO A 71 -22.55 -15.13 -6.06
N MET A 72 -21.66 -14.14 -6.00
CA MET A 72 -21.65 -13.00 -6.92
C MET A 72 -21.47 -13.42 -8.40
N GLU A 73 -20.85 -14.57 -8.69
CA GLU A 73 -20.73 -15.12 -10.05
C GLU A 73 -22.09 -15.42 -10.70
N ALA A 74 -23.12 -15.74 -9.89
CA ALA A 74 -24.49 -15.93 -10.39
C ALA A 74 -25.07 -14.65 -11.01
N HIS A 75 -24.49 -13.50 -10.65
CA HIS A 75 -24.82 -12.17 -11.13
C HIS A 75 -23.74 -11.57 -12.03
N ARG A 76 -22.87 -12.44 -12.59
CA ARG A 76 -21.80 -12.11 -13.55
C ARG A 76 -20.66 -11.25 -12.98
N VAL A 77 -20.50 -11.22 -11.67
CA VAL A 77 -19.27 -10.69 -11.06
C VAL A 77 -18.19 -11.77 -11.16
N GLY A 78 -17.11 -11.48 -11.87
CA GLY A 78 -15.99 -12.40 -12.05
C GLY A 78 -14.85 -12.18 -11.06
N ASP A 79 -13.92 -13.13 -11.01
CA ASP A 79 -12.72 -13.07 -10.17
C ASP A 79 -11.70 -12.03 -10.64
N VAL A 80 -10.70 -11.70 -9.84
CA VAL A 80 -9.51 -10.93 -10.27
C VAL A 80 -8.32 -11.89 -10.41
N LYS A 81 -7.68 -11.91 -11.59
CA LYS A 81 -6.52 -12.78 -11.90
C LYS A 81 -5.19 -12.05 -11.65
N ALA A 82 -4.04 -12.74 -11.52
CA ALA A 82 -2.67 -12.19 -11.46
C ALA A 82 -1.96 -12.27 -12.83
N LEU A 83 -0.75 -11.71 -12.93
CA LEU A 83 0.17 -11.97 -14.03
C LEU A 83 0.46 -13.48 -14.09
N GLY A 84 0.15 -14.14 -15.21
CA GLY A 84 0.45 -15.58 -15.40
C GLY A 84 -0.67 -16.57 -15.03
N GLU A 85 -1.94 -16.19 -15.20
CA GLU A 85 -3.14 -17.07 -15.26
C GLU A 85 -3.81 -17.50 -13.94
N ASP A 86 -3.15 -17.45 -12.78
CA ASP A 86 -3.83 -17.83 -11.52
C ASP A 86 -4.79 -16.74 -11.01
N THR A 87 -6.00 -17.15 -10.60
CA THR A 87 -6.94 -16.29 -9.86
C THR A 87 -6.31 -15.84 -8.55
N VAL A 88 -6.19 -14.54 -8.33
CA VAL A 88 -5.66 -13.95 -7.10
C VAL A 88 -6.74 -13.88 -6.03
N TYR A 89 -7.87 -13.25 -6.39
CA TYR A 89 -9.00 -13.07 -5.50
C TYR A 89 -10.26 -13.58 -6.18
N SER A 90 -10.90 -14.56 -5.56
CA SER A 90 -12.08 -15.23 -6.09
C SER A 90 -13.37 -14.53 -5.70
N TYR A 91 -13.55 -13.26 -6.13
CA TYR A 91 -14.75 -12.48 -5.79
C TYR A 91 -16.06 -13.12 -6.29
N GLY A 92 -16.02 -13.91 -7.36
CA GLY A 92 -17.20 -14.62 -7.86
C GLY A 92 -17.81 -15.57 -6.82
N LYS A 93 -16.97 -16.14 -5.94
CA LYS A 93 -17.38 -17.03 -4.85
C LYS A 93 -17.98 -16.30 -3.65
N CYS A 94 -17.73 -15.00 -3.51
CA CYS A 94 -18.22 -14.22 -2.38
C CYS A 94 -19.75 -14.10 -2.43
N ILE A 95 -20.38 -14.10 -1.25
CA ILE A 95 -21.78 -13.75 -1.01
C ILE A 95 -21.86 -12.38 -0.33
N ALA A 96 -20.78 -11.93 0.32
CA ALA A 96 -20.71 -10.63 0.99
C ALA A 96 -19.38 -9.93 0.76
N THR A 97 -19.36 -8.62 1.00
CA THR A 97 -18.15 -7.80 0.87
C THR A 97 -17.18 -7.98 2.04
N SER A 98 -15.89 -7.75 1.80
CA SER A 98 -14.83 -7.83 2.82
C SER A 98 -14.05 -6.53 2.94
N ARG A 99 -13.67 -6.16 4.17
CA ARG A 99 -12.76 -5.06 4.52
C ARG A 99 -11.55 -5.62 5.29
N CYS A 100 -10.36 -5.36 4.77
CA CYS A 100 -9.06 -5.76 5.31
C CYS A 100 -8.98 -7.25 5.72
N PRO A 101 -9.38 -8.22 4.87
CA PRO A 101 -9.23 -9.63 5.21
C PRO A 101 -7.75 -9.99 5.41
N THR A 102 -7.46 -10.90 6.33
CA THR A 102 -6.12 -11.50 6.41
C THR A 102 -5.85 -12.42 5.22
N GLU A 103 -4.61 -12.82 5.01
CA GLU A 103 -4.24 -13.81 3.98
C GLU A 103 -5.02 -15.12 4.15
N GLU A 104 -5.18 -15.61 5.38
CA GLU A 104 -5.97 -16.80 5.68
C GLU A 104 -7.47 -16.61 5.39
N GLN A 105 -8.01 -15.43 5.73
CA GLN A 105 -9.42 -15.11 5.50
C GLN A 105 -9.75 -14.84 4.04
N SER A 106 -8.77 -14.51 3.20
CA SER A 106 -8.94 -14.24 1.77
C SER A 106 -8.74 -15.45 0.88
N LYS A 107 -8.45 -16.62 1.45
CA LYS A 107 -8.37 -17.88 0.70
C LYS A 107 -9.71 -18.17 0.00
N PRO A 108 -9.70 -18.51 -1.31
CA PRO A 108 -10.91 -18.64 -2.13
C PRO A 108 -12.04 -19.50 -1.58
N ASP A 109 -11.69 -20.59 -0.89
CA ASP A 109 -12.64 -21.57 -0.36
C ASP A 109 -12.88 -21.42 1.15
N SER A 110 -12.32 -20.38 1.77
CA SER A 110 -12.55 -20.12 3.18
C SER A 110 -13.97 -19.59 3.41
N GLU A 111 -14.57 -20.01 4.52
CA GLU A 111 -15.89 -19.50 4.92
C GLU A 111 -15.88 -17.98 5.10
N HIS A 112 -14.78 -17.43 5.62
CA HIS A 112 -14.59 -15.98 5.78
C HIS A 112 -14.63 -15.23 4.45
N TRP A 113 -13.99 -15.77 3.41
CA TRP A 113 -14.00 -15.15 2.08
C TRP A 113 -15.39 -15.21 1.44
N ILE A 114 -16.06 -16.36 1.53
CA ILE A 114 -17.40 -16.55 0.96
C ILE A 114 -18.42 -15.68 1.70
N GLN A 115 -18.38 -15.65 3.04
CA GLN A 115 -19.35 -14.91 3.87
C GLN A 115 -18.97 -13.43 4.07
N GLY A 116 -17.81 -13.02 3.58
CA GLY A 116 -17.17 -11.72 3.77
C GLY A 116 -16.77 -11.44 5.23
N VAL A 117 -15.68 -10.70 5.42
CA VAL A 117 -15.15 -10.30 6.74
C VAL A 117 -14.95 -8.80 6.83
N VAL A 118 -15.27 -8.19 7.98
CA VAL A 118 -15.13 -6.75 8.21
C VAL A 118 -14.18 -6.51 9.37
N ASN A 119 -12.91 -6.22 9.07
CA ASN A 119 -11.86 -5.96 10.05
C ASN A 119 -11.65 -4.45 10.24
N ASN A 120 -12.61 -3.76 10.87
CA ASN A 120 -12.58 -2.30 11.05
C ASN A 120 -11.36 -1.80 11.86
N GLU A 121 -10.82 -2.61 12.79
CA GLU A 121 -9.60 -2.26 13.54
C GLU A 121 -8.38 -2.10 12.62
N GLU A 122 -8.26 -2.95 11.58
CA GLU A 122 -7.17 -2.83 10.62
C GLU A 122 -7.39 -1.63 9.69
N VAL A 123 -8.64 -1.32 9.33
CA VAL A 123 -8.99 -0.09 8.61
C VAL A 123 -8.57 1.15 9.41
N GLU A 124 -8.90 1.20 10.70
CA GLU A 124 -8.51 2.29 11.61
C GLU A 124 -6.99 2.43 11.68
N LYS A 125 -6.28 1.33 11.87
CA LYS A 125 -4.81 1.30 11.92
C LYS A 125 -4.18 1.85 10.64
N LEU A 126 -4.72 1.52 9.46
CA LEU A 126 -4.23 2.04 8.17
C LEU A 126 -4.53 3.55 8.02
N LEU A 127 -5.70 4.01 8.48
CA LEU A 127 -6.10 5.41 8.43
C LEU A 127 -5.37 6.30 9.45
N SER A 128 -4.89 5.72 10.55
CA SER A 128 -4.23 6.42 11.65
C SER A 128 -2.73 6.18 11.71
N GLN A 129 -2.12 5.63 10.64
CA GLN A 129 -0.73 5.15 10.62
C GLN A 129 0.34 6.27 10.64
N HIS A 130 0.08 7.37 11.33
CA HIS A 130 1.00 8.49 11.61
C HIS A 130 0.85 8.90 13.08
N SER A 131 1.94 8.86 13.87
CA SER A 131 1.92 9.40 15.24
C SER A 131 2.26 10.89 15.23
N ALA A 132 1.37 11.73 15.73
CA ALA A 132 1.62 13.18 15.85
C ALA A 132 2.50 13.52 17.05
N VAL A 133 3.27 14.60 16.95
CA VAL A 133 4.21 15.02 18.01
C VAL A 133 3.57 15.77 19.18
N ASP A 134 2.34 16.23 19.01
CA ASP A 134 1.55 16.93 20.01
C ASP A 134 0.62 16.00 20.81
N GLY A 135 0.68 14.69 20.54
CA GLY A 135 -0.13 13.67 21.20
C GLY A 135 -1.56 13.56 20.67
N ASN A 136 -1.94 14.32 19.64
CA ASN A 136 -3.23 14.17 18.97
C ASN A 136 -3.20 13.01 17.96
N ASN A 137 -4.37 12.46 17.66
CA ASN A 137 -4.51 11.41 16.64
C ASN A 137 -5.06 12.00 15.33
N TYR A 138 -4.19 12.69 14.58
CA TYR A 138 -4.54 13.18 13.26
C TYR A 138 -4.62 12.02 12.27
N GLY A 139 -5.62 12.04 11.38
CA GLY A 139 -5.69 11.05 10.30
C GLY A 139 -4.51 11.18 9.34
N ALA A 140 -4.05 10.05 8.79
CA ALA A 140 -2.91 9.97 7.86
C ALA A 140 -3.06 10.89 6.64
N ALA A 141 -4.29 11.24 6.28
CA ALA A 141 -4.58 12.10 5.14
C ALA A 141 -5.06 13.51 5.53
N ALA A 142 -4.99 13.92 6.80
CA ALA A 142 -5.31 15.28 7.22
C ALA A 142 -4.40 16.31 6.54
N GLU A 143 -3.08 16.14 6.65
CA GLU A 143 -2.12 17.05 6.02
C GLU A 143 -2.20 16.98 4.48
N LEU A 144 -2.50 15.81 3.90
CA LEU A 144 -2.75 15.67 2.46
C LEU A 144 -3.94 16.53 2.00
N VAL A 145 -5.06 16.46 2.72
CA VAL A 145 -6.25 17.30 2.46
C VAL A 145 -5.95 18.77 2.66
N TYR A 146 -5.15 19.13 3.67
CA TYR A 146 -4.75 20.51 3.88
C TYR A 146 -3.97 21.07 2.68
N ARG A 147 -2.98 20.33 2.17
CA ARG A 147 -2.23 20.75 0.96
C ARG A 147 -3.13 20.84 -0.26
N LEU A 148 -4.00 19.84 -0.47
CA LEU A 148 -4.98 19.83 -1.56
C LEU A 148 -5.84 21.10 -1.60
N LEU A 149 -6.29 21.58 -0.44
CA LEU A 149 -7.21 22.70 -0.33
C LEU A 149 -6.54 24.08 -0.19
N THR A 150 -5.23 24.13 0.06
CA THR A 150 -4.50 25.40 0.30
C THR A 150 -3.43 25.72 -0.73
N TYR A 151 -2.92 24.73 -1.47
CA TYR A 151 -1.94 24.99 -2.52
C TYR A 151 -2.60 25.67 -3.73
N PRO A 152 -1.90 26.60 -4.39
CA PRO A 152 -2.40 27.30 -5.57
C PRO A 152 -2.24 26.43 -6.82
N ILE A 153 -3.03 25.35 -6.92
CA ILE A 153 -3.03 24.39 -8.04
C ILE A 153 -4.20 24.64 -9.00
N ASP A 154 -4.03 24.22 -10.25
CA ASP A 154 -5.10 24.29 -11.25
C ASP A 154 -6.09 23.12 -11.19
N TYR A 155 -7.20 23.22 -11.94
CA TYR A 155 -8.21 22.15 -11.98
C TYR A 155 -7.63 20.81 -12.45
N THR A 156 -6.71 20.80 -13.41
CA THR A 156 -6.14 19.57 -13.97
C THR A 156 -5.24 18.90 -12.95
N GLU A 157 -4.38 19.70 -12.29
CA GLU A 157 -3.53 19.26 -11.19
C GLU A 157 -4.37 18.74 -10.02
N PHE A 158 -5.44 19.44 -9.66
CA PHE A 158 -6.35 19.01 -8.59
C PHE A 158 -7.09 17.71 -8.89
N SER A 159 -7.63 17.57 -10.10
CA SER A 159 -8.70 16.59 -10.40
C SER A 159 -8.21 15.17 -10.69
N THR A 160 -6.95 14.97 -11.06
CA THR A 160 -6.45 13.66 -11.48
C THR A 160 -4.99 13.42 -11.11
N THR A 161 -4.63 12.15 -10.95
CA THR A 161 -3.27 11.66 -10.83
C THR A 161 -2.44 11.80 -12.11
N ALA A 162 -3.07 11.97 -13.27
CA ALA A 162 -2.37 11.97 -14.56
C ALA A 162 -1.55 13.24 -14.78
N VAL A 163 -0.28 13.06 -15.17
CA VAL A 163 0.60 14.18 -15.52
C VAL A 163 0.23 14.77 -16.88
N ALA A 164 -0.18 16.04 -16.91
CA ALA A 164 -0.48 16.76 -18.14
C ALA A 164 0.76 17.39 -18.82
N ASN A 165 1.83 17.65 -18.07
CA ASN A 165 3.02 18.38 -18.52
C ASN A 165 4.29 17.51 -18.42
N ASP A 166 5.19 17.57 -19.40
CA ASP A 166 6.43 16.77 -19.42
C ASP A 166 7.41 17.08 -18.26
N SER A 167 7.20 18.16 -17.51
CA SER A 167 8.03 18.55 -16.36
C SER A 167 7.20 19.31 -15.33
N PRO A 168 6.28 18.65 -14.60
CA PRO A 168 5.46 19.33 -13.62
C PRO A 168 6.31 19.74 -12.43
N LYS A 169 5.95 20.89 -11.85
CA LYS A 169 6.45 21.31 -10.54
C LYS A 169 6.07 20.27 -9.49
N VAL A 170 6.87 20.11 -8.44
CA VAL A 170 6.54 19.17 -7.36
C VAL A 170 5.26 19.57 -6.60
N SER A 171 4.93 20.87 -6.52
CA SER A 171 3.66 21.32 -5.94
C SER A 171 2.43 20.89 -6.76
N ALA A 172 2.59 20.64 -8.05
CA ALA A 172 1.54 20.15 -8.95
C ALA A 172 1.30 18.63 -8.85
N ASP A 173 2.10 17.93 -8.03
CA ASP A 173 1.91 16.49 -7.80
C ASP A 173 0.82 16.22 -6.73
N VAL A 174 0.24 17.27 -6.13
CA VAL A 174 -0.91 17.21 -5.21
C VAL A 174 -2.21 17.07 -5.99
N ASN A 175 -2.95 15.98 -5.77
CA ASN A 175 -4.24 15.76 -6.44
C ASN A 175 -5.21 14.96 -5.56
N ILE A 176 -6.51 15.13 -5.82
CA ILE A 176 -7.58 14.48 -5.03
C ILE A 176 -7.66 12.97 -5.30
N GLU A 177 -7.36 12.55 -6.52
CA GLU A 177 -7.50 11.16 -6.97
C GLU A 177 -6.50 10.23 -6.28
N PHE A 178 -5.26 10.68 -6.04
CA PHE A 178 -4.26 9.96 -5.24
C PHE A 178 -4.76 9.73 -3.82
N ILE A 179 -5.27 10.77 -3.17
CA ILE A 179 -5.77 10.66 -1.80
C ILE A 179 -6.94 9.68 -1.76
N HIS A 180 -7.88 9.81 -2.69
CA HIS A 180 -8.97 8.85 -2.92
C HIS A 180 -8.47 7.41 -3.07
N ASN A 181 -7.46 7.16 -3.92
CA ASN A 181 -6.90 5.83 -4.16
C ASN A 181 -6.33 5.22 -2.86
N ASN A 182 -5.65 6.01 -2.05
CA ASN A 182 -5.14 5.55 -0.77
C ASN A 182 -6.25 5.23 0.23
N ILE A 183 -7.37 5.97 0.26
CA ILE A 183 -8.51 5.60 1.11
C ILE A 183 -9.15 4.29 0.65
N HIS A 184 -9.25 4.05 -0.66
CA HIS A 184 -9.68 2.76 -1.21
C HIS A 184 -8.81 1.61 -0.68
N TRP A 185 -7.49 1.79 -0.69
CA TRP A 185 -6.55 0.84 -0.09
C TRP A 185 -6.71 0.71 1.42
N TRP A 186 -6.74 1.80 2.18
CA TRP A 186 -6.82 1.73 3.65
C TRP A 186 -8.16 1.17 4.15
N ALA A 187 -9.25 1.34 3.39
CA ALA A 187 -10.57 0.78 3.70
C ALA A 187 -10.73 -0.69 3.27
N GLY A 188 -10.07 -1.09 2.17
CA GLY A 188 -10.16 -2.44 1.63
C GLY A 188 -9.08 -3.37 2.14
N GLY A 189 -7.89 -2.86 2.41
CA GLY A 189 -6.68 -3.65 2.61
C GLY A 189 -6.39 -4.57 1.44
N GLU A 190 -5.51 -5.54 1.69
CA GLU A 190 -5.19 -6.55 0.69
C GLU A 190 -6.40 -7.46 0.42
N GLY A 191 -6.77 -7.60 -0.86
CA GLY A 191 -7.92 -8.42 -1.28
C GLY A 191 -9.32 -7.96 -0.86
N GLY A 192 -9.51 -6.97 0.01
CA GLY A 192 -10.85 -6.46 0.31
C GLY A 192 -11.50 -5.76 -0.87
N HIS A 193 -12.82 -5.60 -0.82
CA HIS A 193 -13.58 -5.12 -1.98
C HIS A 193 -13.23 -3.65 -2.30
N MET A 194 -13.12 -2.80 -1.27
CA MET A 194 -12.77 -1.39 -1.43
C MET A 194 -11.43 -1.15 -2.13
N SER A 195 -10.48 -2.09 -2.11
CA SER A 195 -9.19 -1.91 -2.79
C SER A 195 -9.21 -2.31 -4.26
N GLN A 196 -10.32 -2.87 -4.79
CA GLN A 196 -10.38 -3.35 -6.17
C GLN A 196 -11.43 -2.62 -7.01
N ILE A 197 -11.01 -1.92 -8.08
CA ILE A 197 -11.91 -1.16 -8.97
C ILE A 197 -13.16 -1.97 -9.39
N PRO A 198 -13.04 -3.24 -9.83
CA PRO A 198 -14.20 -3.97 -10.35
C PRO A 198 -15.29 -4.27 -9.32
N VAL A 199 -14.96 -4.21 -8.02
CA VAL A 199 -15.85 -4.64 -6.94
C VAL A 199 -15.98 -3.63 -5.77
N ALA A 200 -15.24 -2.52 -5.78
CA ALA A 200 -15.25 -1.55 -4.68
C ALA A 200 -16.63 -0.97 -4.39
N THR A 201 -17.44 -0.73 -5.44
CA THR A 201 -18.80 -0.16 -5.32
C THR A 201 -19.79 -1.05 -4.56
N PHE A 202 -19.50 -2.35 -4.40
CA PHE A 202 -20.34 -3.25 -3.62
C PHE A 202 -20.25 -2.96 -2.12
N ASP A 203 -19.10 -2.51 -1.60
CA ASP A 203 -18.98 -2.21 -0.18
C ASP A 203 -19.72 -0.90 0.15
N PRO A 204 -20.67 -0.88 1.10
CA PRO A 204 -21.44 0.31 1.41
C PRO A 204 -20.63 1.56 1.80
N ILE A 205 -19.42 1.41 2.37
CA ILE A 205 -18.58 2.57 2.71
C ILE A 205 -18.01 3.28 1.48
N PHE A 206 -18.05 2.66 0.29
CA PHE A 206 -17.73 3.31 -0.99
C PHE A 206 -18.49 4.63 -1.14
N TRP A 207 -19.80 4.61 -0.88
CA TRP A 207 -20.68 5.75 -1.06
C TRP A 207 -20.40 6.87 -0.04
N LEU A 208 -20.05 6.50 1.20
CA LEU A 208 -19.67 7.47 2.23
C LEU A 208 -18.31 8.11 1.93
N HIS A 209 -17.38 7.33 1.40
CA HIS A 209 -16.08 7.79 0.92
C HIS A 209 -16.23 8.78 -0.23
N HIS A 210 -16.96 8.40 -1.29
CA HIS A 210 -17.19 9.26 -2.47
C HIS A 210 -18.03 10.50 -2.15
N CYS A 211 -18.92 10.44 -1.16
CA CYS A 211 -19.60 11.63 -0.66
C CYS A 211 -18.63 12.62 0.02
N ASN A 212 -17.56 12.15 0.67
CA ASN A 212 -16.53 13.03 1.19
C ASN A 212 -15.61 13.56 0.06
N ILE A 213 -15.35 12.78 -0.98
CA ILE A 213 -14.62 13.25 -2.17
C ILE A 213 -15.38 14.40 -2.85
N ASP A 214 -16.69 14.25 -3.06
CA ASP A 214 -17.54 15.33 -3.59
C ASP A 214 -17.56 16.56 -2.67
N ARG A 215 -17.59 16.36 -1.34
CA ARG A 215 -17.45 17.45 -0.36
C ARG A 215 -16.13 18.20 -0.50
N LEU A 216 -15.00 17.49 -0.60
CA LEU A 216 -13.68 18.11 -0.77
C LEU A 216 -13.58 18.85 -2.11
N PHE A 217 -14.16 18.28 -3.16
CA PHE A 217 -14.29 18.93 -4.47
C PHE A 217 -15.09 20.24 -4.35
N ALA A 218 -16.25 20.21 -3.69
CA ALA A 218 -17.09 21.39 -3.48
C ALA A 218 -16.36 22.49 -2.68
N ILE A 219 -15.60 22.12 -1.64
CA ILE A 219 -14.76 23.07 -0.89
C ILE A 219 -13.70 23.69 -1.81
N TRP A 220 -12.99 22.88 -2.60
CA TRP A 220 -11.98 23.37 -3.53
C TRP A 220 -12.58 24.32 -4.58
N GLN A 221 -13.75 24.00 -5.14
CA GLN A 221 -14.45 24.87 -6.10
C GLN A 221 -14.81 26.23 -5.50
N GLU A 222 -15.22 26.28 -4.24
CA GLU A 222 -15.58 27.53 -3.57
C GLU A 222 -14.34 28.39 -3.24
N LEU A 223 -13.20 27.76 -2.97
CA LEU A 223 -11.91 28.44 -2.83
C LEU A 223 -11.35 28.92 -4.18
N ASN A 224 -11.60 28.15 -5.25
CA ASN A 224 -11.09 28.34 -6.61
C ASN A 224 -12.21 28.51 -7.66
N PRO A 225 -13.11 29.50 -7.51
CA PRO A 225 -14.34 29.60 -8.31
C PRO A 225 -14.09 29.83 -9.80
N ASP A 226 -12.95 30.44 -10.16
CA ASP A 226 -12.57 30.71 -11.55
C ASP A 226 -11.84 29.53 -12.21
N ASN A 227 -11.53 28.48 -11.44
CA ASN A 227 -10.71 27.37 -11.89
C ASN A 227 -11.57 26.19 -12.32
N PHE A 228 -11.65 26.00 -13.64
CA PHE A 228 -12.42 24.92 -14.24
C PHE A 228 -11.84 24.62 -15.62
N PHE A 229 -11.79 23.34 -15.98
CA PHE A 229 -11.26 22.92 -17.28
C PHE A 229 -12.10 23.49 -18.44
N THR A 230 -11.44 23.80 -19.55
CA THR A 230 -12.10 24.24 -20.79
C THR A 230 -12.04 23.12 -21.83
N ASP A 231 -10.86 22.53 -21.97
CA ASP A 231 -10.57 21.27 -22.62
C ASP A 231 -9.71 20.39 -21.70
N GLY A 232 -10.00 19.10 -21.67
CA GLY A 232 -9.09 18.09 -21.15
C GLY A 232 -8.35 17.47 -22.32
N TYR A 233 -7.02 17.62 -22.38
CA TYR A 233 -6.21 16.99 -23.42
C TYR A 233 -5.96 15.51 -23.08
N ARG A 234 -6.25 14.64 -24.06
CA ARG A 234 -5.83 13.24 -24.20
C ARG A 234 -5.72 12.43 -22.89
N GLY A 235 -6.85 11.86 -22.48
CA GLY A 235 -6.89 10.40 -22.44
C GLY A 235 -7.44 9.94 -23.78
N ASP A 236 -6.63 9.47 -24.74
CA ASP A 236 -7.22 8.75 -25.89
C ASP A 236 -8.01 7.61 -25.28
N PHE A 237 -9.27 7.54 -25.65
CA PHE A 237 -10.24 6.61 -25.16
C PHE A 237 -10.87 6.11 -26.46
N ASP A 238 -10.86 4.79 -26.73
CA ASP A 238 -11.83 4.23 -27.67
C ASP A 238 -13.24 4.28 -27.07
N GLN A 239 -13.81 5.48 -27.20
CA GLN A 239 -15.13 5.90 -26.75
C GLN A 239 -16.26 5.19 -27.46
N LYS A 240 -15.99 4.23 -28.36
CA LYS A 240 -17.03 3.43 -29.00
C LYS A 240 -17.85 2.59 -28.03
N VAL A 241 -17.28 2.13 -26.91
CA VAL A 241 -18.01 1.30 -25.93
C VAL A 241 -19.08 2.11 -25.18
N ILE A 242 -18.86 3.41 -24.95
CA ILE A 242 -19.83 4.31 -24.30
C ILE A 242 -20.16 5.55 -25.14
N GLY A 243 -19.92 5.58 -26.45
CA GLY A 243 -20.26 6.65 -27.41
C GLY A 243 -19.89 8.12 -27.09
N LEU A 244 -18.75 8.42 -26.47
CA LEU A 244 -18.30 9.80 -26.17
C LEU A 244 -17.44 10.45 -27.31
N PRO A 245 -17.16 11.77 -27.29
CA PRO A 245 -16.25 12.47 -28.22
C PRO A 245 -14.76 12.52 -27.81
N THR A 246 -13.87 12.56 -28.81
CA THR A 246 -12.38 12.56 -28.67
C THR A 246 -11.76 13.64 -27.78
N THR A 247 -12.48 14.72 -27.48
CA THR A 247 -12.05 15.78 -26.56
C THR A 247 -13.06 15.87 -25.43
N VAL A 248 -12.58 15.73 -24.19
CA VAL A 248 -13.43 15.94 -23.02
C VAL A 248 -13.51 17.44 -22.76
N THR A 249 -14.69 17.98 -22.96
CA THR A 249 -15.07 19.35 -22.57
C THR A 249 -16.05 19.30 -21.40
N PRO A 250 -16.32 20.42 -20.73
CA PRO A 250 -17.38 20.50 -19.72
C PRO A 250 -18.76 20.04 -20.19
N THR A 251 -19.02 20.05 -21.50
CA THR A 251 -20.30 19.62 -22.11
C THR A 251 -20.32 18.14 -22.50
N THR A 252 -19.25 17.39 -22.20
CA THR A 252 -19.18 15.96 -22.49
C THR A 252 -20.20 15.21 -21.64
N PRO A 253 -21.02 14.32 -22.24
CA PRO A 253 -21.96 13.50 -21.51
C PRO A 253 -21.29 12.63 -20.42
N LEU A 254 -21.76 12.74 -19.18
CA LEU A 254 -21.39 11.87 -18.06
C LEU A 254 -22.27 10.62 -18.09
N ARG A 255 -21.93 9.66 -18.94
CA ARG A 255 -22.69 8.41 -19.06
C ARG A 255 -22.43 7.49 -17.85
N PRO A 256 -23.40 6.66 -17.45
CA PRO A 256 -24.74 6.52 -18.01
C PRO A 256 -25.80 7.43 -17.33
N PHE A 257 -25.40 8.53 -16.70
CA PHE A 257 -26.29 9.30 -15.82
C PHE A 257 -27.23 10.21 -16.61
N HIS A 258 -28.50 9.79 -16.72
CA HIS A 258 -29.57 10.59 -17.31
C HIS A 258 -30.12 11.63 -16.35
N LYS A 259 -30.47 12.81 -16.87
CA LYS A 259 -31.08 13.92 -16.09
C LYS A 259 -32.59 14.02 -16.26
N ASP A 260 -33.14 13.37 -17.28
CA ASP A 260 -34.56 13.41 -17.63
C ASP A 260 -35.02 12.11 -18.30
N GLU A 261 -36.34 11.99 -18.50
CA GLU A 261 -36.99 10.80 -19.08
C GLU A 261 -36.72 10.68 -20.59
N GLU A 262 -36.32 11.77 -21.24
CA GLU A 262 -35.90 11.80 -22.65
C GLU A 262 -34.53 11.12 -22.87
N GLY A 263 -33.81 10.81 -21.79
CA GLY A 263 -32.52 10.14 -21.85
C GLY A 263 -31.36 11.10 -22.15
N ASN A 264 -31.51 12.38 -21.84
CA ASN A 264 -30.39 13.32 -21.90
C ASN A 264 -29.43 13.05 -20.73
N TYR A 265 -28.13 13.14 -21.00
CA TYR A 265 -27.10 12.92 -19.99
C TYR A 265 -26.79 14.20 -19.22
N TRP A 266 -26.37 14.05 -17.96
CA TRP A 266 -25.66 15.10 -17.23
C TRP A 266 -24.32 15.43 -17.89
N THR A 267 -23.82 16.65 -17.68
CA THR A 267 -22.47 17.06 -18.08
C THR A 267 -21.75 17.73 -16.91
N SER A 268 -20.41 17.78 -16.92
CA SER A 268 -19.62 18.44 -15.87
C SER A 268 -20.01 19.92 -15.68
N GLN A 269 -20.39 20.60 -16.77
CA GLN A 269 -20.86 21.99 -16.71
C GLN A 269 -22.17 22.11 -15.93
N GLU A 270 -23.09 21.17 -16.08
CA GLU A 270 -24.40 21.20 -15.43
C GLU A 270 -24.34 20.82 -13.95
N VAL A 271 -23.39 19.97 -13.57
CA VAL A 271 -23.18 19.57 -12.17
C VAL A 271 -22.13 20.41 -11.45
N ARG A 272 -21.53 21.41 -12.11
CA ARG A 272 -20.55 22.31 -11.49
C ARG A 272 -21.14 23.03 -10.27
N ASP A 273 -22.40 23.46 -10.36
CA ASP A 273 -23.16 23.89 -9.19
C ASP A 273 -23.93 22.70 -8.62
N PHE A 274 -23.27 21.94 -7.75
CA PHE A 274 -23.84 20.76 -7.09
C PHE A 274 -25.14 21.08 -6.32
N ARG A 275 -25.40 22.35 -5.97
CA ARG A 275 -26.65 22.77 -5.33
C ARG A 275 -27.86 22.60 -6.23
N ALA A 276 -27.68 22.64 -7.54
CA ALA A 276 -28.73 22.35 -8.52
C ALA A 276 -29.22 20.88 -8.41
N LEU A 277 -28.41 19.99 -7.84
CA LEU A 277 -28.76 18.60 -7.55
C LEU A 277 -29.49 18.45 -6.20
N GLY A 278 -29.74 19.56 -5.49
CA GLY A 278 -30.57 19.59 -4.30
C GLY A 278 -29.84 19.28 -3.00
N TYR A 279 -28.50 19.35 -2.95
CA TYR A 279 -27.72 19.16 -1.72
C TYR A 279 -26.70 20.29 -1.49
N ASN A 280 -26.19 20.38 -0.26
CA ASN A 280 -25.09 21.26 0.12
C ASN A 280 -24.36 20.67 1.35
N TYR A 281 -23.17 21.18 1.65
CA TYR A 281 -22.34 20.72 2.76
C TYR A 281 -22.37 21.69 3.94
N PRO A 282 -22.28 21.21 5.20
CA PRO A 282 -22.22 22.06 6.38
C PRO A 282 -21.05 23.06 6.36
N ASP A 283 -19.90 22.67 5.79
CA ASP A 283 -18.73 23.54 5.64
C ASP A 283 -19.01 24.80 4.79
N LEU A 284 -20.05 24.72 3.94
CA LEU A 284 -20.42 25.76 3.00
C LEU A 284 -21.65 26.57 3.50
N HIS A 285 -22.19 26.27 4.69
CA HIS A 285 -23.33 26.96 5.32
C HIS A 285 -22.92 27.67 6.64
N PRO A 286 -23.46 28.86 6.99
CA PRO A 286 -24.24 29.82 6.21
C PRO A 286 -23.36 31.05 5.93
N VAL A 287 -22.45 30.96 4.97
CA VAL A 287 -21.60 32.11 4.66
C VAL A 287 -22.12 32.92 3.46
N LYS A 288 -23.10 32.38 2.72
CA LYS A 288 -24.01 33.17 1.86
C LYS A 288 -25.22 33.58 2.70
N PRO A 289 -25.42 34.87 3.01
CA PRO A 289 -26.63 35.31 3.72
C PRO A 289 -27.86 35.12 2.84
N ASP A 290 -29.02 34.84 3.46
CA ASP A 290 -30.36 34.97 2.82
C ASP A 290 -30.73 36.43 2.48
N SER A 291 -29.76 37.36 2.53
CA SER A 291 -29.99 38.80 2.53
C SER A 291 -29.78 39.44 1.16
N VAL A 292 -30.50 40.54 0.92
CA VAL A 292 -30.43 41.41 -0.26
C VAL A 292 -29.10 42.19 -0.37
N ALA A 293 -28.16 42.01 0.58
CA ALA A 293 -26.84 42.63 0.54
C ALA A 293 -25.89 41.89 -0.42
N ALA A 294 -24.89 42.61 -0.95
CA ALA A 294 -23.85 42.00 -1.77
C ALA A 294 -23.09 40.92 -0.97
N PHE A 295 -22.93 39.74 -1.56
CA PHE A 295 -22.21 38.62 -0.97
C PHE A 295 -20.71 38.96 -0.83
N ASP A 296 -20.19 38.90 0.40
CA ASP A 296 -18.77 39.08 0.70
C ASP A 296 -17.99 37.81 0.37
N VAL A 297 -17.51 37.72 -0.87
CA VAL A 297 -16.75 36.56 -1.38
C VAL A 297 -15.43 36.38 -0.63
N ASP A 298 -14.75 37.48 -0.28
CA ASP A 298 -13.44 37.41 0.37
C ASP A 298 -13.59 36.96 1.82
N GLY A 299 -14.52 37.57 2.57
CA GLY A 299 -14.84 37.14 3.93
C GLY A 299 -15.31 35.69 3.97
N TYR A 300 -16.04 35.24 2.95
CA TYR A 300 -16.41 33.83 2.82
C TYR A 300 -15.21 32.91 2.67
N LYS A 301 -14.33 33.18 1.70
CA LYS A 301 -13.12 32.38 1.48
C LYS A 301 -12.23 32.35 2.72
N THR A 302 -12.08 33.49 3.40
CA THR A 302 -11.35 33.56 4.67
C THR A 302 -11.92 32.63 5.73
N LYS A 303 -13.25 32.59 5.91
CA LYS A 303 -13.88 31.68 6.87
C LYS A 303 -13.80 30.21 6.47
N LEU A 304 -13.89 29.91 5.17
CA LEU A 304 -13.70 28.55 4.68
C LEU A 304 -12.26 28.07 4.89
N LEU A 305 -11.27 28.92 4.59
CA LEU A 305 -9.85 28.65 4.86
C LEU A 305 -9.56 28.50 6.35
N GLU A 306 -10.21 29.29 7.21
CA GLU A 306 -10.11 29.15 8.66
C GLU A 306 -10.54 27.74 9.11
N GLN A 307 -11.68 27.26 8.62
CA GLN A 307 -12.16 25.91 8.93
C GLN A 307 -11.22 24.83 8.40
N VAL A 308 -10.73 24.96 7.17
CA VAL A 308 -9.75 24.04 6.57
C VAL A 308 -8.46 24.01 7.41
N THR A 309 -7.95 25.17 7.80
CA THR A 309 -6.73 25.33 8.59
C THR A 309 -6.85 24.69 9.97
N LEU A 310 -7.98 24.85 10.63
CA LEU A 310 -8.23 24.26 11.95
C LEU A 310 -8.45 22.74 11.91
N LYS A 311 -9.05 22.23 10.83
CA LYS A 311 -9.35 20.79 10.69
C LYS A 311 -8.16 19.96 10.22
N TYR A 312 -7.38 20.48 9.29
CA TYR A 312 -6.48 19.66 8.48
C TYR A 312 -4.99 20.04 8.57
N GLY A 313 -4.66 21.25 9.02
CA GLY A 313 -3.28 21.78 9.02
C GLY A 313 -2.38 21.23 10.13
N VAL A 314 -2.04 19.94 10.07
CA VAL A 314 -1.24 19.22 11.08
C VAL A 314 0.12 19.88 11.30
N SER A 315 0.90 20.15 10.23
CA SER A 315 2.24 20.75 10.38
C SER A 315 2.19 22.11 11.09
N ARG A 316 1.14 22.90 10.81
CA ARG A 316 0.88 24.16 11.50
C ARG A 316 0.55 23.93 12.98
N LEU A 317 -0.37 23.02 13.28
CA LEU A 317 -0.83 22.76 14.64
C LEU A 317 0.32 22.25 15.52
N GLU A 318 1.15 21.33 15.01
CA GLU A 318 2.33 20.84 15.71
C GLU A 318 3.33 21.95 16.01
N ALA A 319 3.68 22.77 15.01
CA ALA A 319 4.64 23.86 15.16
C ALA A 319 4.17 24.92 16.18
N LEU A 320 2.89 25.31 16.13
CA LEU A 320 2.32 26.28 17.08
C LEU A 320 2.21 25.71 18.50
N THR A 321 1.82 24.45 18.63
CA THR A 321 1.73 23.76 19.94
C THR A 321 3.10 23.64 20.59
N GLN A 322 4.13 23.24 19.82
CA GLN A 322 5.50 23.18 20.32
C GLN A 322 6.01 24.56 20.77
N LEU A 323 5.74 25.61 20.00
CA LEU A 323 6.08 26.99 20.40
C LEU A 323 5.41 27.36 21.74
N GLU A 324 4.13 27.06 21.90
CA GLU A 324 3.38 27.35 23.13
C GLU A 324 3.93 26.57 24.34
N LEU A 325 4.15 25.26 24.18
CA LEU A 325 4.72 24.42 25.24
C LEU A 325 6.12 24.87 25.65
N SER A 326 6.95 25.26 24.67
CA SER A 326 8.29 25.82 24.91
C SER A 326 8.22 27.12 25.73
N LYS A 327 7.30 28.03 25.37
CA LYS A 327 7.09 29.30 26.10
C LYS A 327 6.59 29.11 27.52
N ASN A 328 5.80 28.07 27.75
CA ASN A 328 5.28 27.73 29.07
C ASN A 328 6.28 26.92 29.92
N GLY A 329 7.47 26.62 29.40
CA GLY A 329 8.51 25.87 30.12
C GLY A 329 8.21 24.39 30.33
N VAL A 330 7.22 23.84 29.60
CA VAL A 330 6.78 22.44 29.70
C VAL A 330 7.28 21.59 28.53
N GLY A 331 7.55 22.20 27.37
CA GLY A 331 7.99 21.51 26.15
C GLY A 331 9.46 21.74 25.80
N LYS A 332 9.97 20.92 24.86
CA LYS A 332 11.25 21.15 24.19
C LYS A 332 11.17 22.47 23.38
N PRO A 333 12.30 23.17 23.15
CA PRO A 333 12.37 24.28 22.19
C PRO A 333 11.86 23.86 20.81
N LEU A 334 11.45 24.84 20.00
CA LEU A 334 11.25 24.61 18.57
C LEU A 334 12.51 23.93 17.98
N PRO A 335 12.35 22.90 17.15
CA PRO A 335 13.49 22.23 16.54
C PRO A 335 14.29 23.23 15.69
N GLU A 336 15.61 23.06 15.63
CA GLU A 336 16.41 23.87 14.71
C GLU A 336 15.90 23.67 13.27
N GLY A 337 15.85 24.74 12.48
CA GLY A 337 15.13 24.75 11.20
C GLY A 337 13.71 25.33 11.31
N MET A 338 13.18 25.50 12.53
CA MET A 338 12.02 26.35 12.81
C MET A 338 12.41 27.55 13.67
N ARG A 339 11.65 28.64 13.53
CA ARG A 339 11.80 29.86 14.34
C ARG A 339 10.46 30.53 14.59
N GLU A 340 10.33 31.17 15.73
CA GLU A 340 9.23 32.11 15.94
C GLU A 340 9.40 33.31 15.01
N ILE A 341 8.29 33.73 14.41
CA ILE A 341 8.16 34.98 13.66
C ILE A 341 7.04 35.82 14.29
N ASP A 342 6.91 37.07 13.88
CA ASP A 342 5.79 37.89 14.35
C ASP A 342 4.45 37.22 13.97
N GLY A 343 3.60 37.00 14.98
CA GLY A 343 2.32 36.34 14.80
C GLY A 343 2.36 34.85 14.40
N GLY A 344 3.49 34.13 14.46
CA GLY A 344 3.55 32.75 13.97
C GLY A 344 4.87 32.00 14.15
N VAL A 345 5.02 30.92 13.38
CA VAL A 345 6.26 30.12 13.25
C VAL A 345 6.61 30.04 11.76
N ALA A 346 7.90 30.11 11.43
CA ALA A 346 8.38 29.78 10.09
C ALA A 346 9.47 28.71 10.17
N GLY A 347 9.54 27.85 9.17
CA GLY A 347 10.58 26.83 9.13
C GLY A 347 10.57 25.98 7.87
N ASN A 348 11.52 25.05 7.82
CA ASN A 348 11.66 24.11 6.72
C ASN A 348 10.52 23.08 6.74
N ASP A 349 9.85 22.94 5.62
CA ASP A 349 8.78 21.99 5.34
C ASP A 349 9.24 21.05 4.23
N PHE A 350 8.97 19.75 4.38
CA PHE A 350 9.47 18.70 3.50
C PHE A 350 8.35 17.83 2.96
N ALA A 351 8.49 17.42 1.71
CA ALA A 351 7.55 16.50 1.06
C ALA A 351 8.26 15.55 0.10
N ILE A 352 7.65 14.38 -0.12
CA ILE A 352 8.06 13.39 -1.12
C ILE A 352 7.06 13.46 -2.27
N SER A 353 7.56 13.72 -3.49
CA SER A 353 6.79 13.56 -4.72
C SER A 353 7.16 12.24 -5.38
N ILE A 354 6.16 11.43 -5.72
CA ILE A 354 6.32 10.09 -6.27
C ILE A 354 5.64 10.06 -7.63
N ARG A 355 6.40 9.71 -8.67
CA ARG A 355 5.90 9.60 -10.04
C ARG A 355 6.20 8.22 -10.59
N TYR A 356 5.21 7.57 -11.21
CA TYR A 356 5.34 6.19 -11.65
C TYR A 356 4.37 5.89 -12.80
N SER A 357 4.65 4.85 -13.58
CA SER A 357 3.81 4.39 -14.68
C SER A 357 2.54 3.70 -14.17
N LYS A 358 1.36 4.18 -14.57
CA LYS A 358 0.05 3.62 -14.20
C LYS A 358 -0.07 2.14 -14.56
N PHE A 359 0.48 1.75 -15.71
CA PHE A 359 0.39 0.41 -16.28
C PHE A 359 1.62 -0.44 -16.03
N ALA A 360 2.47 -0.03 -15.09
CA ALA A 360 3.48 -0.94 -14.55
C ALA A 360 2.80 -2.26 -14.17
N PHE A 361 3.43 -3.38 -14.54
CA PHE A 361 2.90 -4.74 -14.32
C PHE A 361 1.56 -5.04 -15.02
N GLY A 362 1.31 -4.44 -16.19
CA GLY A 362 0.16 -4.74 -17.04
C GLY A 362 -1.16 -4.18 -16.51
N GLY A 363 -1.11 -2.99 -15.89
CA GLY A 363 -2.28 -2.27 -15.37
C GLY A 363 -2.89 -2.87 -14.10
N ARG A 364 -2.16 -3.77 -13.42
CA ARG A 364 -2.64 -4.39 -12.18
C ARG A 364 -2.46 -3.42 -11.02
N PRO A 365 -3.35 -3.48 -10.02
CA PRO A 365 -3.18 -2.66 -8.83
C PRO A 365 -1.96 -3.13 -8.04
N PHE A 366 -1.19 -2.18 -7.53
CA PHE A 366 -0.02 -2.43 -6.69
C PHE A 366 0.14 -1.28 -5.70
N ASN A 367 0.86 -1.54 -4.62
CA ASN A 367 1.21 -0.55 -3.62
C ASN A 367 2.72 -0.27 -3.67
N ILE A 368 3.10 1.01 -3.71
CA ILE A 368 4.47 1.45 -3.50
C ILE A 368 4.58 1.86 -2.04
N GLU A 369 5.29 1.08 -1.24
CA GLU A 369 5.44 1.32 0.19
C GLU A 369 6.83 1.91 0.44
N ILE A 370 6.87 3.10 1.05
CA ILE A 370 8.09 3.85 1.32
C ILE A 370 8.46 3.69 2.80
N TYR A 371 9.73 3.44 3.02
CA TYR A 371 10.34 3.18 4.32
C TYR A 371 11.60 4.01 4.50
N LEU A 372 12.01 4.16 5.75
CA LEU A 372 13.24 4.81 6.17
C LEU A 372 14.09 3.78 6.92
N GLU A 373 15.27 3.48 6.38
CA GLU A 373 16.19 2.52 7.00
C GLU A 373 16.56 2.99 8.43
N PRO A 374 16.87 2.09 9.37
CA PRO A 374 17.43 2.46 10.67
C PRO A 374 18.82 3.08 10.54
N GLY A 375 19.14 4.03 11.44
CA GLY A 375 20.43 4.76 11.41
C GLY A 375 21.60 4.00 12.02
N ASP A 376 21.33 2.84 12.61
CA ASP A 376 22.29 1.97 13.29
C ASP A 376 23.00 0.99 12.35
N GLY A 377 22.64 1.00 11.05
CA GLY A 377 23.20 0.10 10.04
C GLY A 377 22.68 -1.33 10.13
N SER A 378 21.55 -1.57 10.80
CA SER A 378 20.91 -2.89 10.88
C SER A 378 20.36 -3.39 9.53
N GLY A 379 20.17 -2.50 8.54
CA GLY A 379 19.69 -2.84 7.21
C GLY A 379 18.19 -2.57 7.00
N ARG A 380 17.65 -3.05 5.88
CA ARG A 380 16.25 -2.84 5.45
C ARG A 380 15.36 -4.02 5.89
N HIS A 381 14.27 -3.76 6.61
CA HIS A 381 13.42 -4.81 7.19
C HIS A 381 11.93 -4.72 6.83
N PHE A 382 11.49 -3.61 6.23
CA PHE A 382 10.09 -3.33 5.89
C PHE A 382 9.13 -3.41 7.11
N THR A 383 9.55 -2.86 8.24
CA THR A 383 8.77 -2.87 9.49
C THR A 383 7.89 -1.63 9.66
N ALA A 384 6.91 -1.71 10.55
CA ALA A 384 6.08 -0.55 10.90
C ALA A 384 6.87 0.63 11.51
N ALA A 385 8.03 0.38 12.14
CA ALA A 385 8.89 1.42 12.71
C ALA A 385 9.71 2.18 11.64
N GLU A 386 9.89 1.56 10.48
CA GLU A 386 10.57 2.12 9.31
C GLU A 386 9.58 2.73 8.32
N TYR A 387 8.29 2.36 8.38
CA TYR A 387 7.27 2.82 7.46
C TYR A 387 7.10 4.35 7.47
N VAL A 388 7.11 4.94 6.29
CA VAL A 388 6.92 6.38 6.06
C VAL A 388 5.54 6.64 5.47
N THR A 389 5.24 6.03 4.32
CA THR A 389 3.98 6.25 3.60
C THR A 389 3.77 5.18 2.53
N ASN A 390 2.62 5.20 1.87
CA ASN A 390 2.36 4.38 0.70
C ASN A 390 1.67 5.17 -0.42
N VAL A 391 1.83 4.68 -1.64
CA VAL A 391 1.08 5.15 -2.82
C VAL A 391 0.42 3.96 -3.49
N TYR A 392 -0.91 3.98 -3.50
CA TYR A 392 -1.69 2.92 -4.10
C TYR A 392 -2.04 3.23 -5.56
N ASN A 393 -1.58 2.37 -6.47
CA ASN A 393 -2.02 2.38 -7.86
C ASN A 393 -3.38 1.69 -7.97
N PHE A 394 -4.47 2.45 -7.80
CA PHE A 394 -5.82 1.95 -8.02
C PHE A 394 -6.09 1.83 -9.52
N SER A 395 -5.81 0.67 -10.10
CA SER A 395 -5.86 0.41 -11.54
C SER A 395 -6.46 -0.96 -11.86
N THR A 396 -6.75 -1.18 -13.14
CA THR A 396 -7.21 -2.48 -13.66
C THR A 396 -6.58 -2.72 -15.04
N PRO A 397 -6.28 -3.98 -15.40
CA PRO A 397 -5.75 -4.32 -16.72
C PRO A 397 -6.66 -3.85 -17.86
N ALA A 398 -6.03 -3.48 -18.97
CA ALA A 398 -6.69 -3.12 -20.22
C ALA A 398 -7.43 -4.29 -20.88
N THR A 399 -6.78 -5.45 -20.85
CA THR A 399 -7.30 -6.69 -21.43
C THR A 399 -7.35 -7.80 -20.39
N ARG A 400 -8.37 -8.66 -20.52
CA ARG A 400 -8.50 -9.91 -19.75
C ARG A 400 -8.82 -11.03 -20.72
N ASP A 401 -8.04 -12.12 -20.65
CA ASP A 401 -8.21 -13.30 -21.52
C ASP A 401 -8.20 -12.96 -23.03
N GLY A 402 -7.36 -12.00 -23.43
CA GLY A 402 -7.23 -11.53 -24.82
C GLY A 402 -8.38 -10.64 -25.32
N GLN A 403 -9.34 -10.29 -24.46
CA GLN A 403 -10.41 -9.33 -24.75
C GLN A 403 -10.19 -8.03 -24.01
N GLU A 404 -10.42 -6.92 -24.69
CA GLU A 404 -10.44 -5.59 -24.09
C GLU A 404 -11.59 -5.49 -23.07
N VAL A 405 -11.23 -5.23 -21.80
CA VAL A 405 -12.19 -5.08 -20.69
C VAL A 405 -12.25 -3.66 -20.16
N CYS A 406 -11.23 -2.85 -20.44
CA CYS A 406 -11.17 -1.44 -20.11
C CYS A 406 -10.49 -0.70 -21.26
N SER A 407 -11.26 -0.08 -22.16
CA SER A 407 -10.68 0.60 -23.32
C SER A 407 -9.85 1.84 -22.97
N ASN A 408 -10.26 2.56 -21.93
CA ASN A 408 -9.46 3.64 -21.34
C ASN A 408 -8.07 3.13 -20.90
N CYS A 409 -8.02 1.94 -20.31
CA CYS A 409 -6.78 1.36 -19.81
C CYS A 409 -5.82 0.99 -20.96
N SER A 410 -6.32 0.44 -22.08
CA SER A 410 -5.51 0.09 -23.26
C SER A 410 -4.75 1.30 -23.83
N ASP A 411 -5.45 2.42 -23.98
CA ASP A 411 -4.88 3.64 -24.58
C ASP A 411 -3.99 4.42 -23.62
N LEU A 412 -4.28 4.38 -22.32
CA LEU A 412 -3.39 4.94 -21.30
C LEU A 412 -2.11 4.08 -21.16
N GLU A 413 -2.20 2.76 -21.33
CA GLU A 413 -1.06 1.82 -21.34
C GLU A 413 -0.13 2.09 -22.53
N ALA A 414 -0.69 2.26 -23.73
CA ALA A 414 0.08 2.58 -24.94
C ALA A 414 0.85 3.92 -24.86
N ARG A 415 0.45 4.82 -23.96
CA ARG A 415 1.07 6.14 -23.76
C ARG A 415 2.02 6.23 -22.57
N ASP A 416 2.18 5.14 -21.82
CA ASP A 416 2.96 5.12 -20.57
C ASP A 416 2.56 6.27 -19.62
N VAL A 417 1.24 6.43 -19.39
CA VAL A 417 0.75 7.52 -18.53
C VAL A 417 1.36 7.41 -17.14
N ARG A 418 1.99 8.51 -16.72
CA ARG A 418 2.58 8.67 -15.40
C ARG A 418 1.56 9.25 -14.43
N LEU A 419 1.54 8.68 -13.24
CA LEU A 419 0.77 9.14 -12.09
C LEU A 419 1.65 9.90 -11.11
N THR A 420 1.05 10.82 -10.36
CA THR A 420 1.71 11.60 -9.32
C THR A 420 1.06 11.41 -7.95
N ALA A 421 1.90 11.49 -6.92
CA ALA A 421 1.51 11.61 -5.54
C ALA A 421 2.46 12.60 -4.82
N TYR A 422 1.91 13.39 -3.90
CA TYR A 422 2.66 14.33 -3.07
C TYR A 422 2.35 14.07 -1.60
N VAL A 423 3.38 13.69 -0.84
CA VAL A 423 3.25 13.30 0.57
C VAL A 423 4.07 14.25 1.45
N PRO A 424 3.43 15.15 2.20
CA PRO A 424 4.08 15.96 3.23
C PRO A 424 4.65 15.05 4.33
N ILE A 425 5.93 15.22 4.65
CA ILE A 425 6.63 14.39 5.64
C ILE A 425 7.11 15.17 6.86
N THR A 426 6.90 16.49 6.92
CA THR A 426 7.27 17.31 8.09
C THR A 426 6.72 16.75 9.41
N PRO A 427 5.46 16.28 9.53
CA PRO A 427 4.98 15.65 10.77
C PRO A 427 5.76 14.38 11.14
N ILE A 428 6.18 13.58 10.14
CA ILE A 428 7.01 12.39 10.34
C ILE A 428 8.41 12.80 10.84
N LEU A 429 9.00 13.83 10.25
CA LEU A 429 10.31 14.34 10.66
C LEU A 429 10.28 14.90 12.09
N ASN A 430 9.23 15.63 12.46
CA ASN A 430 9.01 16.08 13.83
C ASN A 430 8.98 14.90 14.80
N ARG A 431 8.30 13.80 14.46
CA ARG A 431 8.27 12.58 15.27
C ARG A 431 9.67 11.98 15.42
N LEU A 432 10.45 11.90 14.33
CA LEU A 432 11.82 11.42 14.39
C LEU A 432 12.71 12.28 15.30
N ILE A 433 12.47 13.59 15.39
CA ILE A 433 13.16 14.47 16.36
C ILE A 433 12.77 14.13 17.80
N LEU A 434 11.49 13.87 18.07
CA LEU A 434 11.05 13.44 19.39
C LEU A 434 11.64 12.08 19.80
N GLU A 435 11.75 11.16 18.85
CA GLU A 435 12.35 9.83 19.00
C GLU A 435 13.89 9.86 19.02
N GLU A 436 14.51 11.04 18.92
CA GLU A 436 15.97 11.22 18.89
C GLU A 436 16.66 10.52 17.71
N ARG A 437 15.89 10.26 16.63
CA ARG A 437 16.35 9.66 15.35
C ARG A 437 16.70 10.72 14.29
N LEU A 438 16.36 11.99 14.54
CA LEU A 438 16.72 13.15 13.72
C LEU A 438 17.11 14.30 14.65
N SER A 439 18.20 15.01 14.35
CA SER A 439 18.71 16.11 15.18
C SER A 439 17.95 17.42 15.00
N SER A 440 17.56 17.74 13.77
CA SER A 440 16.85 18.98 13.44
C SER A 440 16.13 18.93 12.09
N LEU A 441 15.38 19.99 11.77
CA LEU A 441 14.79 20.22 10.46
C LEU A 441 15.71 21.05 9.54
N LYS A 442 16.99 21.22 9.86
CA LYS A 442 17.95 21.79 8.91
C LYS A 442 18.08 20.89 7.69
N LYS A 443 18.31 21.50 6.53
CA LYS A 443 18.47 20.81 5.24
C LYS A 443 19.45 19.63 5.34
N ASP A 444 20.68 19.87 5.78
CA ASP A 444 21.73 18.84 5.85
C ASP A 444 21.35 17.65 6.75
N ASP A 445 20.72 17.91 7.90
CA ASP A 445 20.31 16.88 8.85
C ASP A 445 19.18 16.01 8.27
N VAL A 446 18.20 16.64 7.61
CA VAL A 446 17.09 15.94 6.97
C VAL A 446 17.56 15.16 5.74
N GLU A 447 18.43 15.75 4.91
CA GLU A 447 19.01 15.07 3.75
C GLU A 447 19.79 13.81 4.17
N ALA A 448 20.58 13.89 5.25
CA ALA A 448 21.32 12.75 5.77
C ALA A 448 20.42 11.58 6.18
N VAL A 449 19.23 11.88 6.71
CA VAL A 449 18.24 10.87 7.08
C VAL A 449 17.52 10.34 5.84
N LEU A 450 16.99 11.22 4.99
CA LEU A 450 16.15 10.84 3.84
C LEU A 450 16.92 10.18 2.69
N LYS A 451 18.26 10.27 2.67
CA LYS A 451 19.10 9.43 1.77
C LYS A 451 18.93 7.93 2.00
N ARG A 452 18.40 7.55 3.17
CA ARG A 452 18.15 6.16 3.56
C ARG A 452 16.69 5.74 3.33
N LEU A 453 15.94 6.52 2.56
CA LEU A 453 14.65 6.09 2.06
C LEU A 453 14.84 4.87 1.16
N TYR A 454 13.98 3.87 1.34
CA TYR A 454 13.91 2.69 0.50
C TYR A 454 12.45 2.30 0.33
N TRP A 455 12.15 1.42 -0.61
CA TRP A 455 10.77 1.05 -0.89
C TRP A 455 10.66 -0.43 -1.23
N ARG A 456 9.41 -0.92 -1.20
CA ARG A 456 9.03 -2.16 -1.86
C ARG A 456 7.74 -1.94 -2.63
N VAL A 457 7.51 -2.84 -3.56
CA VAL A 457 6.30 -2.88 -4.36
C VAL A 457 5.57 -4.15 -3.98
N THR A 458 4.31 -4.03 -3.58
CA THR A 458 3.47 -5.18 -3.27
C THR A 458 2.31 -5.26 -4.24
N MET A 459 1.97 -6.47 -4.66
CA MET A 459 0.83 -6.75 -5.52
C MET A 459 0.18 -8.02 -4.99
N ALA A 460 -1.11 -7.97 -4.69
CA ALA A 460 -1.84 -9.14 -4.22
C ALA A 460 -1.24 -9.80 -2.96
N GLY A 461 -0.75 -8.99 -2.03
CA GLY A 461 -0.16 -9.41 -0.76
C GLY A 461 1.27 -9.91 -0.88
N ARG A 462 1.83 -9.90 -2.10
CA ARG A 462 3.16 -10.45 -2.38
C ARG A 462 4.11 -9.34 -2.82
N PRO A 463 5.35 -9.32 -2.32
CA PRO A 463 6.38 -8.46 -2.87
C PRO A 463 6.61 -8.77 -4.35
N VAL A 464 6.66 -7.73 -5.17
CA VAL A 464 7.14 -7.82 -6.55
C VAL A 464 8.66 -7.84 -6.51
N PRO A 465 9.33 -8.83 -7.15
CA PRO A 465 10.79 -8.90 -7.20
C PRO A 465 11.44 -7.62 -7.74
N GLU A 466 12.58 -7.21 -7.14
CA GLU A 466 13.25 -5.94 -7.45
C GLU A 466 13.70 -5.82 -8.92
N ASP A 467 14.07 -6.95 -9.54
CA ASP A 467 14.46 -7.02 -10.95
C ASP A 467 13.32 -6.63 -11.90
N GLN A 468 12.06 -6.66 -11.44
CA GLN A 468 10.90 -6.24 -12.21
C GLN A 468 10.55 -4.76 -12.03
N TRP A 469 11.14 -4.06 -11.06
CA TRP A 469 10.78 -2.68 -10.73
C TRP A 469 11.12 -1.67 -11.83
N GLY A 470 11.98 -2.01 -12.79
CA GLY A 470 12.27 -1.18 -13.95
C GLY A 470 11.02 -0.77 -14.75
N GLN A 471 9.94 -1.54 -14.64
CA GLN A 471 8.64 -1.25 -15.26
C GLN A 471 7.88 -0.08 -14.61
N LEU A 472 8.24 0.32 -13.38
CA LEU A 472 7.57 1.41 -12.67
C LEU A 472 7.90 2.78 -13.21
N ASN A 473 9.05 2.93 -13.89
CA ASN A 473 9.56 4.24 -14.28
C ASN A 473 9.59 5.22 -13.07
N LEU A 474 9.95 4.68 -11.89
CA LEU A 474 9.77 5.35 -10.60
C LEU A 474 10.71 6.53 -10.48
N GLN A 475 10.13 7.69 -10.17
CA GLN A 475 10.84 8.89 -9.76
C GLN A 475 10.35 9.28 -8.37
N LEU A 476 11.26 9.32 -7.41
CA LEU A 476 10.99 9.79 -6.05
C LEU A 476 11.84 11.04 -5.81
N LEU A 477 11.16 12.15 -5.53
CA LEU A 477 11.77 13.47 -5.37
C LEU A 477 11.49 13.95 -3.95
N VAL A 478 12.54 14.28 -3.21
CA VAL A 478 12.36 15.01 -1.94
C VAL A 478 12.45 16.50 -2.23
N SER A 479 11.49 17.26 -1.71
CA SER A 479 11.45 18.70 -1.83
C SER A 479 11.41 19.39 -0.48
N MET A 480 11.99 20.59 -0.41
CA MET A 480 11.99 21.45 0.76
C MET A 480 11.48 22.84 0.39
N ALA A 481 10.64 23.42 1.24
CA ALA A 481 10.25 24.81 1.15
C ALA A 481 10.32 25.48 2.52
N GLU A 482 10.56 26.78 2.55
CA GLU A 482 10.32 27.54 3.77
C GLU A 482 8.82 27.86 3.87
N MET A 483 8.19 27.39 4.93
CA MET A 483 6.77 27.55 5.21
C MET A 483 6.56 28.47 6.40
N SER A 484 5.58 29.35 6.32
CA SER A 484 5.12 30.17 7.43
C SER A 484 3.75 29.71 7.94
N HIS A 485 3.59 29.67 9.25
CA HIS A 485 2.42 29.18 9.98
C HIS A 485 1.92 30.30 10.91
N SER A 486 0.81 30.94 10.55
CA SER A 486 0.24 32.02 11.36
C SER A 486 -0.54 31.50 12.57
N LYS A 487 -0.48 32.20 13.71
CA LYS A 487 -1.38 31.99 14.85
C LYS A 487 -2.83 32.34 14.50
N ASN A 488 -3.05 33.26 13.55
CA ASN A 488 -4.38 33.53 13.03
C ASN A 488 -4.79 32.40 12.06
N PRO A 489 -5.83 31.59 12.38
CA PRO A 489 -6.25 30.51 11.51
C PRO A 489 -6.86 30.98 10.17
N GLU A 490 -7.26 32.25 10.07
CA GLU A 490 -7.71 32.87 8.81
C GLU A 490 -6.56 33.02 7.79
N THR A 491 -5.30 32.94 8.24
CA THR A 491 -4.12 33.00 7.38
C THR A 491 -3.56 31.58 7.21
N PRO A 492 -3.81 30.91 6.07
CA PRO A 492 -3.29 29.57 5.83
C PRO A 492 -1.77 29.56 5.77
N SER A 493 -1.21 28.37 5.93
CA SER A 493 0.22 28.15 5.75
C SER A 493 0.62 28.52 4.33
N LYS A 494 1.73 29.23 4.17
CA LYS A 494 2.22 29.64 2.85
C LYS A 494 3.73 29.56 2.75
N SER A 495 4.18 29.27 1.53
CA SER A 495 5.56 29.47 1.10
C SER A 495 5.64 30.63 0.12
N GLU A 496 6.75 31.37 0.15
CA GLU A 496 7.01 32.49 -0.77
C GLU A 496 7.68 32.03 -2.09
N SER A 497 8.08 30.76 -2.17
CA SER A 497 8.77 30.18 -3.32
C SER A 497 8.30 28.76 -3.62
N GLU A 498 8.52 28.31 -4.86
CA GLU A 498 8.37 26.90 -5.22
C GLU A 498 9.30 26.03 -4.35
N PRO A 499 8.87 24.84 -3.89
CA PRO A 499 9.74 23.90 -3.20
C PRO A 499 10.97 23.54 -4.04
N GLU A 500 12.15 23.60 -3.40
CA GLU A 500 13.42 23.17 -3.98
C GLU A 500 13.50 21.63 -3.95
N VAL A 501 13.78 21.01 -5.10
CA VAL A 501 14.06 19.57 -5.17
C VAL A 501 15.49 19.31 -4.70
N LEU A 502 15.66 18.37 -3.78
CA LEU A 502 16.96 17.96 -3.25
C LEU A 502 17.57 16.90 -4.18
N PRO A 503 18.68 17.20 -4.89
CA PRO A 503 19.15 16.39 -6.02
C PRO A 503 19.66 15.00 -5.64
N ASP A 504 20.18 14.83 -4.42
CA ASP A 504 20.81 13.59 -3.94
C ASP A 504 19.94 12.80 -2.97
N VAL A 505 18.63 13.08 -2.90
CA VAL A 505 17.72 12.47 -1.93
C VAL A 505 16.49 11.90 -2.63
N GLY A 506 16.22 10.63 -2.36
CA GLY A 506 15.06 9.94 -2.92
C GLY A 506 15.21 9.50 -4.38
N GLN A 507 16.30 9.87 -5.06
CA GLN A 507 16.61 9.27 -6.36
C GLN A 507 16.87 7.77 -6.15
N PRO A 508 16.38 6.89 -7.04
CA PRO A 508 16.89 5.52 -7.08
C PRO A 508 18.41 5.58 -7.13
N GLU A 509 19.08 4.92 -6.18
CA GLU A 509 20.47 4.54 -6.41
C GLU A 509 20.46 3.89 -7.79
N PRO A 510 21.27 4.36 -8.77
CA PRO A 510 21.39 3.64 -10.01
C PRO A 510 21.67 2.19 -9.62
N PRO A 511 20.98 1.21 -10.24
CA PRO A 511 21.26 -0.19 -9.96
C PRO A 511 22.77 -0.31 -9.99
N ARG A 512 23.37 -0.80 -8.89
CA ARG A 512 24.82 -0.92 -8.75
C ARG A 512 25.33 -1.38 -10.12
N PRO A 513 26.25 -0.63 -10.76
CA PRO A 513 26.63 -0.92 -12.14
C PRO A 513 26.81 -2.41 -12.24
N ILE A 514 26.02 -3.05 -13.13
CA ILE A 514 26.21 -4.45 -13.47
C ILE A 514 27.71 -4.54 -13.70
N GLU A 515 28.42 -5.23 -12.80
CA GLU A 515 29.83 -5.49 -13.01
C GLU A 515 29.93 -5.98 -14.45
N PRO A 516 30.84 -5.40 -15.27
CA PRO A 516 30.96 -5.78 -16.67
C PRO A 516 30.88 -7.30 -16.74
N PRO A 517 30.02 -7.86 -17.61
CA PRO A 517 29.58 -9.24 -17.52
C PRO A 517 30.78 -10.08 -17.15
N GLN A 518 30.79 -10.59 -15.91
CA GLN A 518 31.90 -11.41 -15.48
C GLN A 518 32.05 -12.47 -16.57
N PRO A 519 33.29 -12.74 -17.03
CA PRO A 519 33.53 -13.79 -18.01
C PRO A 519 32.74 -15.01 -17.55
N PRO A 520 32.02 -15.68 -18.47
CA PRO A 520 30.97 -16.65 -18.14
C PRO A 520 31.39 -17.42 -16.89
N LYS A 521 30.64 -17.23 -15.80
CA LYS A 521 30.93 -17.91 -14.53
C LYS A 521 31.27 -19.35 -14.90
N PRO A 522 32.45 -19.87 -14.51
CA PRO A 522 32.76 -21.27 -14.76
C PRO A 522 31.54 -22.05 -14.28
N SER A 523 30.99 -22.89 -15.16
CA SER A 523 29.75 -23.63 -14.90
C SER A 523 29.79 -24.15 -13.46
N SER A 524 28.94 -23.59 -12.59
CA SER A 524 28.82 -24.07 -11.23
C SER A 524 28.59 -25.57 -11.32
N PRO A 525 29.31 -26.39 -10.54
CA PRO A 525 29.05 -27.81 -10.52
C PRO A 525 27.58 -28.07 -10.23
N VAL A 526 26.93 -28.83 -11.11
CA VAL A 526 25.52 -29.21 -10.96
C VAL A 526 25.45 -30.49 -10.14
N LEU A 527 24.61 -30.50 -9.12
CA LEU A 527 24.32 -31.63 -8.24
C LEU A 527 22.90 -32.13 -8.51
N SER A 528 22.76 -33.34 -9.06
CA SER A 528 21.45 -33.93 -9.32
C SER A 528 20.94 -34.76 -8.14
N VAL A 529 19.63 -35.06 -8.14
CA VAL A 529 19.03 -35.98 -7.15
C VAL A 529 19.72 -37.35 -7.19
N GLY A 530 20.15 -37.85 -6.02
CA GLY A 530 20.85 -39.11 -5.83
C GLY A 530 22.34 -39.06 -6.10
N GLU A 531 22.90 -37.88 -6.38
CA GLU A 531 24.33 -37.69 -6.61
C GLU A 531 25.06 -37.20 -5.35
N THR A 532 26.35 -37.52 -5.29
CA THR A 532 27.31 -36.89 -4.39
C THR A 532 28.33 -36.15 -5.25
N LEU A 533 28.32 -34.83 -5.13
CA LEU A 533 29.25 -33.96 -5.84
C LEU A 533 30.52 -33.76 -5.01
N LYS A 534 31.67 -34.07 -5.62
CA LYS A 534 32.98 -33.71 -5.09
C LYS A 534 33.33 -32.26 -5.39
N LEU A 535 33.77 -31.52 -4.38
CA LEU A 535 34.23 -30.15 -4.55
C LEU A 535 35.67 -30.12 -5.06
N ASN A 536 35.97 -29.13 -5.90
CA ASN A 536 37.33 -28.92 -6.41
C ASN A 536 38.31 -28.49 -5.30
N GLN A 537 37.79 -27.90 -4.22
CA GLN A 537 38.55 -27.46 -3.05
C GLN A 537 37.72 -27.67 -1.79
N GLU A 538 38.38 -28.10 -0.71
CA GLU A 538 37.76 -28.21 0.62
C GLU A 538 37.37 -26.83 1.15
N VAL A 539 36.14 -26.69 1.63
CA VAL A 539 35.62 -25.46 2.24
C VAL A 539 35.94 -25.49 3.73
N THR A 540 36.90 -24.67 4.13
CA THR A 540 37.47 -24.65 5.50
C THR A 540 37.03 -23.40 6.27
N ALA A 541 37.42 -23.29 7.54
CA ALA A 541 37.05 -22.16 8.40
C ALA A 541 37.35 -20.79 7.73
N GLY A 542 36.35 -19.91 7.75
CA GLY A 542 36.38 -18.59 7.10
C GLY A 542 35.78 -18.56 5.69
N HIS A 543 35.39 -19.71 5.14
CA HIS A 543 34.77 -19.85 3.81
C HIS A 543 33.34 -20.36 3.91
N SER A 544 32.60 -20.29 2.80
CA SER A 544 31.20 -20.70 2.74
C SER A 544 30.92 -21.59 1.54
N ILE A 545 29.85 -22.36 1.64
CA ILE A 545 29.31 -23.11 0.51
C ILE A 545 27.81 -22.87 0.41
N THR A 546 27.35 -22.70 -0.82
CA THR A 546 25.97 -22.39 -1.16
C THR A 546 25.45 -23.41 -2.16
N VAL A 547 24.25 -23.93 -1.91
CA VAL A 547 23.50 -24.81 -2.81
C VAL A 547 22.23 -24.08 -3.22
N GLU A 548 22.08 -23.83 -4.51
CA GLU A 548 20.95 -23.09 -5.07
C GLU A 548 20.00 -24.03 -5.81
N SER A 549 18.72 -23.88 -5.52
CA SER A 549 17.65 -24.59 -6.19
C SER A 549 16.74 -23.61 -6.91
N PRO A 550 16.62 -23.68 -8.26
CA PRO A 550 15.75 -22.78 -9.02
C PRO A 550 14.25 -23.06 -8.84
N SER A 551 13.88 -24.17 -8.20
CA SER A 551 12.51 -24.50 -7.84
C SER A 551 12.42 -24.93 -6.37
N PHE A 552 11.48 -24.38 -5.60
CA PHE A 552 11.20 -24.82 -4.24
C PHE A 552 9.70 -25.02 -3.99
N ASP A 553 9.30 -26.26 -3.71
CA ASP A 553 7.91 -26.64 -3.45
C ASP A 553 7.74 -27.09 -2.00
N LEU A 554 6.97 -26.33 -1.23
CA LEU A 554 6.64 -26.62 0.17
C LEU A 554 5.34 -27.43 0.34
N THR A 555 4.66 -27.78 -0.76
CA THR A 555 3.39 -28.52 -0.72
C THR A 555 3.58 -29.88 -0.08
N ALA A 556 2.80 -30.18 0.95
CA ALA A 556 2.88 -31.46 1.65
C ALA A 556 2.42 -32.63 0.76
N PRO A 557 3.27 -33.63 0.49
CA PRO A 557 2.88 -34.78 -0.32
C PRO A 557 2.08 -35.82 0.49
N SER A 558 1.40 -36.73 -0.22
CA SER A 558 0.53 -37.75 0.40
C SER A 558 1.29 -38.87 1.14
N ARG A 559 2.55 -39.13 0.75
CA ARG A 559 3.45 -40.13 1.35
C ARG A 559 4.51 -39.48 2.25
N ARG A 560 5.46 -40.26 2.77
CA ARG A 560 6.59 -39.72 3.54
C ARG A 560 7.52 -38.99 2.58
N ASP A 561 7.98 -37.80 2.96
CA ASP A 561 8.92 -37.01 2.18
C ASP A 561 10.13 -36.58 3.01
N ARG A 562 11.31 -36.67 2.41
CA ARG A 562 12.56 -36.13 2.95
C ARG A 562 13.41 -35.65 1.79
N ASN A 563 13.80 -34.38 1.82
CA ASN A 563 14.68 -33.79 0.82
C ASN A 563 15.95 -33.35 1.55
N ARG A 564 17.03 -34.10 1.37
CA ARG A 564 18.26 -33.99 2.14
C ARG A 564 19.35 -33.37 1.29
N VAL A 565 19.88 -32.24 1.73
CA VAL A 565 21.16 -31.71 1.25
C VAL A 565 22.17 -31.89 2.38
N ALA A 566 23.19 -32.72 2.17
CA ALA A 566 24.22 -33.02 3.17
C ALA A 566 25.58 -32.49 2.73
N PHE A 567 26.24 -31.78 3.64
CA PHE A 567 27.58 -31.25 3.49
C PHE A 567 28.55 -32.15 4.24
N ILE A 568 29.42 -32.84 3.50
CA ILE A 568 30.16 -33.98 4.03
C ILE A 568 31.68 -33.78 3.91
N ASN A 569 32.40 -34.38 4.84
CA ASN A 569 33.85 -34.59 4.77
C ASN A 569 34.10 -36.07 4.49
N TYR A 570 34.74 -36.33 3.37
CA TYR A 570 35.14 -37.66 2.92
C TYR A 570 36.60 -37.62 2.48
N ASP A 571 37.35 -38.66 2.85
CA ASP A 571 38.75 -38.87 2.45
C ASP A 571 38.79 -39.74 1.19
N ASP A 572 39.23 -39.17 0.08
CA ASP A 572 39.29 -39.86 -1.23
C ASP A 572 40.29 -41.02 -1.31
N SER A 573 41.01 -41.34 -0.24
CA SER A 573 41.94 -42.46 -0.20
C SER A 573 41.28 -43.84 0.01
N SER A 574 39.98 -43.89 0.31
CA SER A 574 39.19 -45.12 0.52
C SER A 574 38.37 -45.57 -0.71
N GLU A 575 37.52 -46.60 -0.55
CA GLU A 575 36.64 -47.18 -1.58
C GLU A 575 35.60 -46.18 -2.13
N GLU A 576 34.61 -46.60 -2.92
CA GLU A 576 33.50 -45.70 -3.31
C GLU A 576 32.78 -45.17 -2.07
N ILE A 577 32.27 -43.93 -2.13
CA ILE A 577 31.53 -43.36 -1.01
C ILE A 577 30.28 -44.20 -0.75
N ASP A 578 30.11 -44.66 0.49
CA ASP A 578 28.94 -45.39 0.96
C ASP A 578 28.34 -44.69 2.17
N ASP A 579 27.17 -45.14 2.62
CA ASP A 579 26.47 -44.49 3.71
C ASP A 579 27.26 -44.46 5.03
N ASP A 580 28.32 -45.27 5.21
CA ASP A 580 29.03 -45.46 6.48
C ASP A 580 30.45 -44.87 6.50
N ASN A 581 31.01 -44.46 5.37
CA ASN A 581 32.42 -44.07 5.27
C ASN A 581 32.69 -42.55 5.20
N PHE A 582 31.69 -41.69 5.42
CA PHE A 582 31.85 -40.23 5.47
C PHE A 582 31.32 -39.59 6.77
N ASP A 583 31.85 -38.41 7.09
CA ASP A 583 31.27 -37.53 8.11
C ASP A 583 30.28 -36.55 7.46
N ALA A 584 29.02 -36.58 7.87
CA ALA A 584 28.05 -35.52 7.55
C ALA A 584 28.17 -34.40 8.58
N LEU A 585 28.94 -33.36 8.22
CA LEU A 585 29.21 -32.22 9.08
C LEU A 585 27.93 -31.44 9.40
N VAL A 586 27.09 -31.22 8.38
CA VAL A 586 25.75 -30.66 8.50
C VAL A 586 24.86 -31.26 7.41
N SER A 587 23.64 -31.65 7.76
CA SER A 587 22.62 -32.05 6.82
C SER A 587 21.32 -31.29 7.07
N ILE A 588 20.76 -30.71 6.01
CA ILE A 588 19.50 -29.99 6.01
C ILE A 588 18.46 -30.88 5.34
N ASN A 589 17.44 -31.28 6.10
CA ASN A 589 16.38 -32.19 5.67
C ASN A 589 15.04 -31.45 5.66
N ILE A 590 14.50 -31.18 4.48
CA ILE A 590 13.19 -30.54 4.31
C ILE A 590 12.11 -31.62 4.30
N ILE A 591 11.24 -31.60 5.30
CA ILE A 591 10.16 -32.57 5.50
C ILE A 591 8.83 -31.80 5.47
N ARG A 592 8.21 -31.72 4.28
CA ARG A 592 7.05 -30.85 4.03
C ARG A 592 5.82 -31.31 4.79
N ARG A 593 5.62 -32.63 4.90
CA ARG A 593 4.46 -33.19 5.61
C ARG A 593 4.43 -32.87 7.10
N LEU A 594 5.60 -32.71 7.72
CA LEU A 594 5.71 -32.30 9.13
C LEU A 594 5.91 -30.79 9.27
N SER A 595 6.06 -30.08 8.15
CA SER A 595 6.42 -28.67 8.10
C SER A 595 7.66 -28.37 8.95
N ILE A 596 8.70 -29.19 8.83
CA ILE A 596 9.96 -29.01 9.55
C ILE A 596 11.17 -29.05 8.62
N ILE A 597 12.14 -28.20 8.93
CA ILE A 597 13.53 -28.34 8.53
C ILE A 597 14.25 -29.06 9.67
N GLN A 598 14.78 -30.23 9.36
CA GLN A 598 15.52 -31.05 10.31
C GLN A 598 17.02 -30.97 10.03
N ILE A 599 17.78 -30.54 11.02
CA ILE A 599 19.23 -30.44 10.99
C ILE A 599 19.82 -31.69 11.63
N GLN A 600 20.70 -32.37 10.90
CA GLN A 600 21.36 -33.59 11.35
C GLN A 600 22.87 -33.52 11.15
N THR A 601 23.58 -34.38 11.87
CA THR A 601 25.01 -34.67 11.65
C THR A 601 25.22 -36.18 11.70
N LYS A 602 26.31 -36.67 11.14
CA LYS A 602 26.70 -38.10 11.21
C LYS A 602 28.22 -38.19 11.25
N ALA A 603 28.78 -39.01 12.12
CA ALA A 603 30.18 -39.42 12.02
C ALA A 603 30.31 -40.68 11.16
N ALA A 604 31.46 -40.86 10.51
CA ALA A 604 31.75 -42.09 9.78
C ALA A 604 31.60 -43.31 10.72
N GLY A 605 30.84 -44.31 10.28
CA GLY A 605 30.50 -45.53 11.04
C GLY A 605 29.33 -45.40 12.03
N ASP A 606 28.78 -44.20 12.22
CA ASP A 606 27.68 -43.95 13.16
C ASP A 606 26.32 -43.75 12.48
N SER A 607 25.24 -43.79 13.28
CA SER A 607 23.90 -43.40 12.84
C SER A 607 23.72 -41.88 12.79
N TRP A 608 22.83 -41.38 11.93
CA TRP A 608 22.44 -39.97 11.88
C TRP A 608 21.93 -39.45 13.23
N GLU A 609 22.54 -38.37 13.71
CA GLU A 609 22.17 -37.67 14.94
C GLU A 609 21.35 -36.43 14.62
N ARG A 610 20.19 -36.31 15.27
CA ARG A 610 19.28 -35.17 15.13
C ARG A 610 19.74 -34.02 16.02
N VAL A 611 20.17 -32.91 15.43
CA VAL A 611 20.67 -31.73 16.15
C VAL A 611 19.53 -30.79 16.51
N ARG A 612 18.64 -30.50 15.55
CA ARG A 612 17.54 -29.55 15.74
C ARG A 612 16.43 -29.81 14.74
N ASP A 613 15.18 -29.60 15.15
CA ASP A 613 14.09 -29.36 14.22
C ASP A 613 13.62 -27.93 14.32
N ILE A 614 13.30 -27.38 13.17
CA ILE A 614 12.83 -26.02 13.03
C ILE A 614 11.54 -26.13 12.24
N PHE A 615 10.41 -25.77 12.84
CA PHE A 615 9.18 -25.63 12.07
C PHE A 615 9.40 -24.63 10.95
N PHE A 616 8.80 -24.87 9.79
CA PHE A 616 8.89 -23.98 8.64
C PHE A 616 8.60 -22.54 9.09
N PRO A 617 9.62 -21.66 9.04
CA PRO A 617 9.44 -20.28 9.44
C PRO A 617 8.38 -19.62 8.55
N ALA A 618 7.63 -18.67 9.09
CA ALA A 618 6.59 -17.98 8.32
C ALA A 618 7.14 -17.26 7.06
N TRP A 619 8.42 -16.89 7.06
CA TRP A 619 9.10 -16.28 5.91
C TRP A 619 9.55 -17.32 4.86
N LEU A 620 9.61 -18.60 5.20
CA LEU A 620 10.07 -19.66 4.29
C LEU A 620 8.99 -19.88 3.24
N SER A 621 9.16 -19.18 2.12
CA SER A 621 8.31 -19.20 0.94
C SER A 621 9.20 -18.84 -0.27
N GLY A 622 8.84 -19.30 -1.46
CA GLY A 622 9.61 -18.92 -2.65
C GLY A 622 9.42 -19.89 -3.81
N LEU A 623 9.74 -19.40 -5.00
CA LEU A 623 9.90 -20.23 -6.20
C LEU A 623 11.29 -20.89 -6.22
N SER A 624 12.23 -20.50 -5.36
CA SER A 624 13.60 -21.02 -5.29
C SER A 624 14.08 -21.11 -3.84
N LEU A 625 15.16 -21.86 -3.60
CA LEU A 625 15.79 -21.95 -2.28
C LEU A 625 17.30 -21.90 -2.41
N GLN A 626 17.94 -21.07 -1.59
CA GLN A 626 19.38 -21.06 -1.38
C GLN A 626 19.69 -21.63 0.01
N ILE A 627 20.56 -22.63 0.08
CA ILE A 627 21.08 -23.20 1.33
C ILE A 627 22.55 -22.80 1.44
N ARG A 628 22.91 -21.94 2.41
CA ARG A 628 24.29 -21.57 2.67
C ARG A 628 24.77 -22.14 3.99
N VAL A 629 26.00 -22.66 4.00
CA VAL A 629 26.72 -23.07 5.21
C VAL A 629 28.03 -22.30 5.29
N ASP A 630 28.16 -21.46 6.31
CA ASP A 630 29.44 -20.81 6.62
C ASP A 630 30.22 -21.68 7.60
N VAL A 631 31.46 -22.02 7.25
CA VAL A 631 32.34 -22.83 8.10
C VAL A 631 33.12 -21.89 9.01
N LYS A 632 32.96 -22.02 10.32
CA LYS A 632 33.77 -21.30 11.33
C LYS A 632 34.68 -22.27 12.08
N ASP A 633 35.59 -21.73 12.89
CA ASP A 633 36.52 -22.52 13.69
C ASP A 633 35.84 -23.51 14.64
N THR A 634 34.66 -23.17 15.15
CA THR A 634 33.94 -23.95 16.18
C THR A 634 32.50 -24.29 15.81
N THR A 635 31.96 -23.75 14.71
CA THR A 635 30.57 -23.93 14.31
C THR A 635 30.42 -23.99 12.80
N TYR A 636 29.33 -24.58 12.34
CA TYR A 636 28.79 -24.43 10.99
C TYR A 636 27.52 -23.58 11.10
N GLU A 637 27.49 -22.41 10.46
CA GLU A 637 26.32 -21.53 10.45
C GLU A 637 25.47 -21.83 9.24
N VAL A 638 24.22 -22.22 9.46
CA VAL A 638 23.28 -22.59 8.41
C VAL A 638 22.36 -21.42 8.12
N TYR A 639 22.21 -21.06 6.85
CA TYR A 639 21.30 -20.05 6.34
C TYR A 639 20.40 -20.63 5.26
N LEU A 640 19.17 -20.13 5.18
CA LEU A 640 18.31 -20.33 4.01
C LEU A 640 17.87 -18.96 3.49
N ASN A 641 18.00 -18.72 2.17
CA ASN A 641 17.70 -17.42 1.53
C ASN A 641 18.27 -16.23 2.34
N ASP A 642 19.57 -16.30 2.65
CA ASP A 642 20.32 -15.34 3.48
C ASP A 642 19.86 -15.14 4.93
N THR A 643 18.80 -15.82 5.38
CA THR A 643 18.34 -15.77 6.76
C THR A 643 19.05 -16.82 7.60
N HIS A 644 19.70 -16.40 8.70
CA HIS A 644 20.37 -17.32 9.63
C HIS A 644 19.35 -18.24 10.30
N LEU A 645 19.55 -19.54 10.15
CA LEU A 645 18.65 -20.57 10.63
C LEU A 645 19.12 -21.16 11.96
N CYS A 646 20.39 -21.59 12.03
CA CYS A 646 20.99 -22.08 13.27
C CYS A 646 22.51 -22.21 13.17
N SER A 647 23.16 -22.25 14.33
CA SER A 647 24.57 -22.66 14.48
C SER A 647 24.65 -24.13 14.91
N VAL A 648 25.43 -24.93 14.20
CA VAL A 648 25.74 -26.33 14.53
C VAL A 648 27.15 -26.41 15.09
N GLU A 649 27.33 -26.99 16.28
CA GLU A 649 28.66 -27.13 16.90
C GLU A 649 29.56 -28.06 16.07
N ASN A 650 30.80 -27.64 15.84
CA ASN A 650 31.78 -28.45 15.12
C ASN A 650 32.42 -29.49 16.05
N LYS A 651 31.79 -30.66 16.15
CA LYS A 651 32.32 -31.83 16.89
C LYS A 651 33.31 -32.68 16.09
N PHE A 652 33.55 -32.34 14.83
CA PHE A 652 34.39 -33.11 13.89
C PHE A 652 35.83 -32.59 13.79
N GLY A 653 36.21 -31.62 14.65
CA GLY A 653 37.52 -30.97 14.61
C GLY A 653 37.61 -29.97 13.44
N LYS A 654 38.81 -29.63 12.97
CA LYS A 654 39.01 -28.65 11.89
C LYS A 654 38.66 -29.17 10.48
N LYS A 655 37.74 -30.13 10.36
CA LYS A 655 37.31 -30.71 9.09
C LYS A 655 36.46 -29.70 8.31
N GLY A 656 36.82 -29.47 7.05
CA GLY A 656 36.04 -28.70 6.09
C GLY A 656 35.09 -29.58 5.29
N ILE A 657 34.30 -28.96 4.42
CA ILE A 657 33.37 -29.67 3.53
C ILE A 657 34.12 -30.05 2.26
N THR A 658 34.15 -31.34 1.90
CA THR A 658 34.80 -31.83 0.67
C THR A 658 33.81 -32.26 -0.39
N HIS A 659 32.58 -32.62 -0.02
CA HIS A 659 31.53 -33.03 -0.95
C HIS A 659 30.15 -32.51 -0.50
N VAL A 660 29.20 -32.49 -1.43
CA VAL A 660 27.78 -32.19 -1.17
C VAL A 660 26.93 -33.32 -1.76
N GLN A 661 26.03 -33.88 -0.97
CA GLN A 661 25.12 -34.95 -1.38
C GLN A 661 23.69 -34.43 -1.42
N TYR A 662 22.91 -34.83 -2.43
CA TYR A 662 21.49 -34.48 -2.53
C TYR A 662 20.63 -35.74 -2.70
N ASP A 663 19.84 -36.08 -1.68
CA ASP A 663 18.96 -37.25 -1.68
C ASP A 663 17.51 -36.87 -1.46
N VAL A 664 16.60 -37.61 -2.09
CA VAL A 664 15.16 -37.43 -1.94
C VAL A 664 14.49 -38.77 -1.68
N ASP A 665 13.78 -38.86 -0.55
CA ASP A 665 12.82 -39.94 -0.31
C ASP A 665 11.43 -39.39 -0.64
N GLY A 666 10.78 -39.86 -1.70
CA GLY A 666 9.41 -39.47 -2.05
C GLY A 666 9.13 -39.45 -3.56
N ASP A 667 7.85 -39.32 -3.92
CA ASP A 667 7.40 -39.33 -5.33
C ASP A 667 7.67 -37.99 -6.06
N SER A 668 7.92 -36.90 -5.32
CA SER A 668 8.31 -35.58 -5.87
C SER A 668 9.31 -34.85 -4.95
N PRO A 669 10.39 -34.26 -5.48
CA PRO A 669 11.34 -33.51 -4.68
C PRO A 669 10.78 -32.12 -4.27
N ALA A 670 11.23 -31.59 -3.15
CA ALA A 670 10.95 -30.21 -2.72
C ALA A 670 11.85 -29.21 -3.45
N LEU A 671 13.07 -29.62 -3.80
CA LEU A 671 14.03 -28.83 -4.55
C LEU A 671 14.03 -29.28 -6.02
N ALA A 672 14.56 -28.46 -6.91
CA ALA A 672 14.80 -28.82 -8.30
C ALA A 672 15.57 -30.14 -8.42
N ALA A 673 15.39 -30.82 -9.56
CA ALA A 673 16.12 -32.07 -9.85
C ALA A 673 17.64 -31.87 -9.99
N GLN A 674 18.06 -30.63 -10.26
CA GLN A 674 19.44 -30.19 -10.41
C GLN A 674 19.64 -28.93 -9.57
N LEU A 675 20.69 -28.93 -8.75
CA LEU A 675 21.08 -27.85 -7.86
C LEU A 675 22.43 -27.29 -8.30
N ASP A 676 22.60 -25.97 -8.20
CA ASP A 676 23.90 -25.35 -8.43
C ASP A 676 24.68 -25.28 -7.12
N VAL A 677 25.94 -25.73 -7.14
CA VAL A 677 26.81 -25.69 -5.96
C VAL A 677 27.92 -24.66 -6.13
N ILE A 678 28.01 -23.72 -5.20
CA ILE A 678 28.93 -22.58 -5.24
C ILE A 678 29.74 -22.58 -3.94
N ALA A 679 31.04 -22.87 -4.02
CA ALA A 679 31.97 -22.69 -2.92
C ALA A 679 32.67 -21.33 -3.05
N ALA A 680 32.72 -20.56 -1.96
CA ALA A 680 33.27 -19.21 -1.91
C ALA A 680 34.28 -19.04 -0.77
#